data_AF-A0A5P3AHR3-F1
#
_entry.id   AF-A0A5P3AHR3-F1
#
_cell.length_a   1.000
_cell.length_b   1.000
_cell.length_c   1.000
_cell.angle_alpha   90.00
_cell.angle_beta   90.00
_cell.angle_gamma   90.00
#
_symmetry.space_group_name_H-M   'P 1'
#
loop_
_entity.id
_entity.type
_entity.pdbx_description
1 polymer ?
#
loop_
_entity_poly.entity_id
_entity_poly.type
_entity_poly.pdbx_seq_one_letter_code
_entity_poly.pdbx_strand_id
1 'polypeptide(L)'
;MPEDRMSAPCGPRNAWGKIAEAMRLGTLGEATAARQILDGIRFHPDLDPGLYDMFRRHVEARIPPDHGLHRINTPSDFTSDPSGLLRVPFRAVETNRYVPRPYPSDLALPELVGPGNDFLFLHVAAAGLAPLADRQRTRLHVFCDARDEAQAARLLAQLDRQQTDTPVVVTLFLPARGADIDAAAAASPHDVQLLEAPLLSPRAAQYIAEATPQADLFLFLSGEIELDPGALVRAMQLGRVSDAVVQPLMPMPDMRLPTPYAIKSAPHPFGRDLPFRYVKGLNMVVSRSLLQRAGGPDTGFSSAQHAAREMAFRFFNLGAYFSPLLVPVLRPDRTPGTSAEDDRLMTELCPNRLDRPKDGFFRVPKVSIYIPAYNASKYIERAVESALEQDVQDLEVCIANDGSRDDTLQVLERAFGDEPRVRWEDGENGGIGHASNRAVRMTRGLYIGQLDSDDCLKPGAVRQLMEYLDAHPRTVCCYSSAERIDADGEHIKNEYSWPVFSREKMMITSIAHHFRMFRRAAWERTTGFRTDIMNAVDYDMFLKLSETGAFHHIDQILYQRRWHGRNTSFMHERSQTANTYRVQTEALKRQGVDRFWEVHLPNPDEPRWVSFRCKAQKPRVFFYPNYDRANPYQNQLYRKASRDYEIVEAPISAALDALRQASGPQRIIFHLHWVNFLFKDVRLKGQARRNVSAFLKDLTAFKREGGRIVWTVHNVISHDATFPELEIDLARRIAELADVIHLHSAASLPEVRETFHIPPEKVRVSPHGNYFGVYPDYVTRETARETLGLAPDDDVILFAGQVRPYKGVGRLVTAFRQILTERPKAKLMIAGAMHHKVLRNLKPALTRAERDRILATDRFLDEPELQLFFRAADLAVFPYSRILTSGSLVLALSFGLPTVVPRVGMTGEVLDGTDAGIVYDSSHKGALLSSLRTLLARKDDGSLARASEAALARAREYEWPDLGETLYAGL
;
A
#
# COMPACT_ATOMS: atom_id res chain seq x y z
N MET A 1 -11.97 -46.69 42.22
CA MET A 1 -11.36 -48.01 41.97
C MET A 1 -12.16 -48.69 40.87
N PRO A 2 -11.54 -49.27 39.84
CA PRO A 2 -10.55 -48.66 38.93
C PRO A 2 -10.81 -49.02 37.44
N GLU A 3 -10.36 -48.19 36.49
CA GLU A 3 -9.35 -48.47 35.42
C GLU A 3 -9.84 -49.40 34.28
N ASP A 4 -9.61 -49.17 32.99
CA ASP A 4 -8.40 -48.62 32.37
C ASP A 4 -8.61 -48.21 30.88
N ARG A 5 -7.94 -47.11 30.49
CA ARG A 5 -7.47 -46.70 29.14
C ARG A 5 -8.47 -46.52 27.98
N MET A 6 -9.04 -45.32 27.90
CA MET A 6 -9.31 -44.67 26.60
C MET A 6 -7.98 -44.34 25.91
N SER A 7 -7.80 -44.91 24.72
CA SER A 7 -6.70 -44.63 23.80
C SER A 7 -6.64 -43.14 23.44
N ALA A 8 -5.48 -42.52 23.66
CA ALA A 8 -5.11 -41.24 23.06
C ALA A 8 -5.30 -41.29 21.52
N PRO A 9 -5.71 -40.19 20.86
CA PRO A 9 -5.68 -40.14 19.41
C PRO A 9 -4.22 -40.24 18.96
N CYS A 10 -3.86 -41.40 18.42
CA CYS A 10 -2.58 -41.62 17.74
C CYS A 10 -2.43 -40.53 16.66
N GLY A 11 -1.48 -39.62 16.84
CA GLY A 11 -1.07 -38.71 15.76
C GLY A 11 -0.67 -39.52 14.51
N PRO A 12 -0.81 -38.95 13.31
CA PRO A 12 -0.52 -39.67 12.07
C PRO A 12 0.94 -40.13 12.06
N ARG A 13 1.13 -41.46 12.02
CA ARG A 13 2.46 -42.10 12.07
C ARG A 13 3.21 -42.09 10.74
N ASN A 14 2.59 -41.69 9.62
CA ASN A 14 3.21 -41.63 8.30
C ASN A 14 3.27 -40.19 7.73
N ALA A 15 4.16 -39.96 6.75
CA ALA A 15 4.42 -38.63 6.19
C ALA A 15 3.16 -37.97 5.60
N TRP A 16 2.29 -38.74 4.96
CA TRP A 16 1.07 -38.23 4.32
C TRP A 16 0.03 -37.71 5.31
N GLY A 17 -0.16 -38.38 6.45
CA GLY A 17 -1.04 -37.86 7.50
C GLY A 17 -0.49 -36.60 8.16
N LYS A 18 0.84 -36.49 8.29
CA LYS A 18 1.49 -35.25 8.75
C LYS A 18 1.38 -34.12 7.72
N ILE A 19 1.44 -34.41 6.42
CA ILE A 19 1.17 -33.42 5.36
C ILE A 19 -0.28 -32.96 5.41
N ALA A 20 -1.24 -33.87 5.53
CA ALA A 20 -2.65 -33.53 5.60
C ALA A 20 -2.93 -32.62 6.81
N GLU A 21 -2.35 -32.92 7.97
CA GLU A 21 -2.48 -32.08 9.16
C GLU A 21 -1.76 -30.73 9.00
N ALA A 22 -0.56 -30.70 8.42
CA ALA A 22 0.11 -29.44 8.11
C ALA A 22 -0.67 -28.58 7.10
N MET A 23 -1.30 -29.18 6.11
CA MET A 23 -2.18 -28.50 5.16
C MET A 23 -3.41 -27.94 5.85
N ARG A 24 -4.04 -28.74 6.73
CA ARG A 24 -5.19 -28.32 7.54
C ARG A 24 -4.82 -27.12 8.43
N LEU A 25 -3.71 -27.18 9.14
CA LEU A 25 -3.20 -26.08 9.98
C LEU A 25 -2.82 -24.86 9.14
N GLY A 26 -2.22 -25.05 7.96
CA GLY A 26 -1.92 -23.98 7.01
C GLY A 26 -3.18 -23.30 6.47
N THR A 27 -4.27 -24.06 6.25
CA THR A 27 -5.58 -23.53 5.89
C THR A 27 -6.25 -22.77 7.05
N LEU A 28 -5.94 -23.13 8.31
CA LEU A 28 -6.43 -22.45 9.51
C LEU A 28 -5.59 -21.22 9.91
N GLY A 29 -4.53 -20.89 9.16
CA GLY A 29 -3.65 -19.76 9.45
C GLY A 29 -2.58 -20.04 10.51
N GLU A 30 -2.45 -21.27 11.02
CA GLU A 30 -1.40 -21.69 11.95
C GLU A 30 -0.09 -22.04 11.21
N ALA A 31 0.38 -21.10 10.39
CA ALA A 31 1.48 -21.31 9.44
C ALA A 31 2.79 -21.78 10.11
N THR A 32 3.07 -21.35 11.34
CA THR A 32 4.26 -21.76 12.09
C THR A 32 4.19 -23.22 12.54
N ALA A 33 3.03 -23.70 13.01
CA ALA A 33 2.82 -25.09 13.42
C ALA A 33 2.78 -26.02 12.19
N ALA A 34 2.10 -25.61 11.13
CA ALA A 34 2.08 -26.30 9.84
C ALA A 34 3.50 -26.51 9.26
N ARG A 35 4.34 -25.46 9.33
CA ARG A 35 5.74 -25.53 8.87
C ARG A 35 6.58 -26.47 9.72
N GLN A 36 6.41 -26.47 11.04
CA GLN A 36 7.13 -27.38 11.94
C GLN A 36 6.77 -28.86 11.69
N ILE A 37 5.52 -29.17 11.35
CA ILE A 37 5.08 -30.52 11.00
C ILE A 37 5.69 -30.98 9.67
N LEU A 38 5.71 -30.10 8.64
CA LEU A 38 6.38 -30.40 7.37
C LEU A 38 7.90 -30.57 7.56
N ASP A 39 8.56 -29.66 8.28
CA ASP A 39 10.00 -29.75 8.54
C ASP A 39 10.39 -31.06 9.25
N GLY A 40 9.50 -31.61 10.09
CA GLY A 40 9.66 -32.89 10.76
C GLY A 40 9.55 -34.15 9.88
N ILE A 41 9.13 -34.02 8.61
CA ILE A 41 9.04 -35.12 7.63
C ILE A 41 9.90 -34.90 6.38
N ARG A 42 10.72 -33.83 6.36
CA ARG A 42 11.54 -33.41 5.22
C ARG A 42 12.46 -34.51 4.64
N PHE A 43 12.89 -35.47 5.46
CA PHE A 43 13.77 -36.57 5.06
C PHE A 43 13.08 -37.94 5.15
N HIS A 44 11.75 -37.97 5.14
CA HIS A 44 11.02 -39.23 5.21
C HIS A 44 11.17 -40.01 3.89
N PRO A 45 11.49 -41.31 3.92
CA PRO A 45 11.85 -42.08 2.71
C PRO A 45 10.72 -42.18 1.67
N ASP A 46 9.45 -42.11 2.09
CA ASP A 46 8.28 -42.11 1.20
C ASP A 46 7.94 -40.72 0.60
N LEU A 47 8.72 -39.69 0.91
CA LEU A 47 8.46 -38.32 0.47
C LEU A 47 9.62 -37.79 -0.38
N ASP A 48 9.43 -37.80 -1.70
CA ASP A 48 10.39 -37.22 -2.64
C ASP A 48 10.56 -35.70 -2.39
N PRO A 49 11.79 -35.15 -2.52
CA PRO A 49 12.05 -33.72 -2.29
C PRO A 49 11.15 -32.78 -3.09
N GLY A 50 10.73 -33.15 -4.31
CA GLY A 50 9.84 -32.34 -5.13
C GLY A 50 8.42 -32.25 -4.56
N LEU A 51 7.90 -33.36 -4.03
CA LEU A 51 6.60 -33.43 -3.34
C LEU A 51 6.62 -32.68 -2.01
N TYR A 52 7.71 -32.82 -1.25
CA TYR A 52 7.94 -32.02 -0.04
C TYR A 52 7.91 -30.51 -0.33
N ASP A 53 8.66 -30.06 -1.33
CA ASP A 53 8.74 -28.63 -1.69
C ASP A 53 7.43 -28.10 -2.28
N MET A 54 6.65 -28.94 -2.96
CA MET A 54 5.30 -28.58 -3.40
C MET A 54 4.40 -28.28 -2.19
N PHE A 55 4.37 -29.16 -1.19
CA PHE A 55 3.53 -28.97 -0.01
C PHE A 55 4.02 -27.83 0.89
N ARG A 56 5.34 -27.68 1.05
CA ARG A 56 5.94 -26.54 1.75
C ARG A 56 5.57 -25.21 1.10
N ARG A 57 5.70 -25.10 -0.23
CA ARG A 57 5.30 -23.89 -0.98
C ARG A 57 3.81 -23.59 -0.85
N HIS A 58 2.95 -24.62 -0.82
CA HIS A 58 1.52 -24.44 -0.65
C HIS A 58 1.15 -23.88 0.73
N VAL A 59 1.86 -24.29 1.79
CA VAL A 59 1.72 -23.70 3.14
C VAL A 59 2.30 -22.29 3.20
N GLU A 60 3.43 -22.04 2.53
CA GLU A 60 4.10 -20.72 2.51
C GLU A 60 3.37 -19.66 1.68
N ALA A 61 2.69 -20.05 0.59
CA ALA A 61 1.92 -19.16 -0.27
C ALA A 61 0.65 -18.57 0.39
N ARG A 62 0.28 -19.05 1.58
CA ARG A 62 -0.88 -18.59 2.35
C ARG A 62 -0.54 -17.45 3.33
N ILE A 63 0.67 -16.90 3.28
CA ILE A 63 1.15 -15.80 4.12
C ILE A 63 1.14 -14.49 3.30
N PRO A 64 0.40 -13.42 3.68
CA PRO A 64 0.32 -12.20 2.86
C PRO A 64 1.13 -11.01 3.39
N PRO A 65 1.64 -10.14 2.47
CA PRO A 65 1.86 -8.71 2.75
C PRO A 65 0.96 -7.80 1.88
N ASP A 66 0.59 -6.65 2.46
CA ASP A 66 -0.53 -5.77 2.11
C ASP A 66 -0.27 -4.70 1.03
N HIS A 67 -1.36 -4.32 0.34
CA HIS A 67 -1.51 -3.14 -0.52
C HIS A 67 -2.95 -2.56 -0.41
N GLY A 68 -3.16 -1.35 -0.94
CA GLY A 68 -4.49 -0.83 -1.23
C GLY A 68 -4.57 0.55 -1.87
N LEU A 69 -5.77 1.11 -1.89
CA LEU A 69 -6.23 1.83 -3.09
C LEU A 69 -6.94 3.19 -2.74
N HIS A 70 -7.27 4.04 -3.74
CA HIS A 70 -8.43 4.98 -3.91
C HIS A 70 -8.37 5.68 -5.27
N ARG A 71 -9.09 5.17 -6.29
CA ARG A 71 -8.64 5.18 -7.71
C ARG A 71 -7.19 4.69 -7.78
N ILE A 72 -6.86 3.68 -8.58
CA ILE A 72 -5.44 3.57 -8.95
C ILE A 72 -5.22 4.61 -10.05
N ASN A 73 -5.14 5.87 -9.64
CA ASN A 73 -4.59 7.03 -10.34
C ASN A 73 -5.10 8.28 -9.63
N THR A 74 -4.29 8.77 -8.71
CA THR A 74 -3.51 10.01 -8.94
C THR A 74 -2.12 9.78 -8.35
N PRO A 75 -1.25 9.06 -9.09
CA PRO A 75 -0.02 9.69 -9.62
C PRO A 75 0.18 9.83 -11.14
N SER A 76 -0.85 9.77 -11.99
CA SER A 76 -0.71 10.31 -13.35
C SER A 76 -0.45 11.83 -13.37
N ASP A 77 -0.77 12.55 -12.29
CA ASP A 77 -0.27 13.91 -12.06
C ASP A 77 1.13 13.96 -11.43
N PHE A 78 1.68 12.86 -10.90
CA PHE A 78 2.99 12.96 -10.26
C PHE A 78 4.11 13.05 -11.30
N THR A 79 3.85 12.73 -12.58
CA THR A 79 4.77 12.97 -13.70
C THR A 79 4.07 13.05 -15.05
N SER A 80 3.30 14.09 -15.30
CA SER A 80 3.27 14.66 -16.65
C SER A 80 4.64 15.31 -16.99
N ASP A 81 5.75 14.60 -16.72
CA ASP A 81 7.08 15.16 -16.49
C ASP A 81 7.82 15.34 -17.83
N PRO A 82 8.03 16.56 -18.32
CA PRO A 82 8.92 16.81 -19.45
C PRO A 82 10.39 16.85 -18.99
N SER A 83 10.68 16.85 -17.69
CA SER A 83 12.02 16.92 -17.07
C SER A 83 12.59 15.57 -16.58
N GLY A 84 11.85 14.48 -16.78
CA GLY A 84 12.26 13.07 -16.75
C GLY A 84 12.91 12.56 -15.45
N LEU A 85 12.11 11.91 -14.60
CA LEU A 85 12.12 10.45 -14.40
C LEU A 85 11.42 10.09 -13.06
N LEU A 86 10.15 9.68 -13.10
CA LEU A 86 9.59 8.83 -12.03
C LEU A 86 10.56 7.69 -11.76
N ARG A 87 10.72 7.33 -10.48
CA ARG A 87 11.27 6.02 -10.11
C ARG A 87 10.48 4.98 -10.91
N VAL A 88 11.09 4.37 -11.92
CA VAL A 88 10.57 3.14 -12.50
C VAL A 88 10.76 2.13 -11.37
N PRO A 89 9.71 1.70 -10.65
CA PRO A 89 9.91 0.63 -9.69
C PRO A 89 10.56 -0.50 -10.47
N PHE A 90 11.65 -1.03 -9.92
CA PHE A 90 12.35 -2.12 -10.56
C PHE A 90 11.35 -3.21 -10.94
N ARG A 91 11.48 -3.68 -12.16
CA ARG A 91 10.61 -4.74 -12.62
C ARG A 91 11.04 -6.01 -11.91
N ALA A 92 10.18 -6.56 -11.06
CA ALA A 92 10.35 -7.91 -10.56
C ALA A 92 9.93 -8.90 -11.65
N VAL A 93 10.81 -9.84 -12.00
CA VAL A 93 10.46 -10.93 -12.92
C VAL A 93 10.04 -12.13 -12.08
N GLU A 94 8.74 -12.44 -12.09
CA GLU A 94 8.24 -13.69 -11.52
C GLU A 94 8.36 -14.82 -12.55
N THR A 95 9.52 -15.48 -12.58
CA THR A 95 9.77 -16.64 -13.47
C THR A 95 8.88 -17.86 -13.18
N ASN A 96 8.18 -17.87 -12.05
CA ASN A 96 7.23 -18.92 -11.67
C ASN A 96 5.80 -18.70 -12.19
N ARG A 97 5.47 -17.54 -12.78
CA ARG A 97 4.14 -17.32 -13.35
C ARG A 97 3.99 -18.13 -14.65
N TYR A 98 3.00 -19.00 -14.69
CA TYR A 98 2.68 -19.75 -15.91
C TYR A 98 2.03 -18.82 -16.94
N VAL A 99 2.77 -18.47 -17.99
CA VAL A 99 2.23 -17.82 -19.18
C VAL A 99 2.01 -18.89 -20.25
N PRO A 100 0.78 -19.13 -20.72
CA PRO A 100 0.52 -20.10 -21.79
C PRO A 100 1.25 -19.70 -23.08
N ARG A 101 1.74 -20.67 -23.85
CA ARG A 101 2.19 -20.41 -25.23
C ARG A 101 0.96 -20.23 -26.15
N PRO A 102 1.02 -19.41 -27.23
CA PRO A 102 2.18 -18.73 -27.84
C PRO A 102 2.35 -17.26 -27.42
N TYR A 103 2.02 -16.91 -26.17
CA TYR A 103 1.93 -15.52 -25.71
C TYR A 103 3.25 -15.01 -25.10
N PRO A 104 3.47 -13.69 -25.00
CA PRO A 104 4.73 -13.14 -24.51
C PRO A 104 4.95 -13.54 -23.05
N SER A 105 5.86 -14.50 -22.83
CA SER A 105 6.24 -15.04 -21.52
C SER A 105 6.74 -13.96 -20.55
N ASP A 106 7.21 -12.86 -21.12
CA ASP A 106 7.85 -11.77 -20.41
C ASP A 106 6.88 -10.61 -20.17
N LEU A 107 5.56 -10.70 -20.42
CA LEU A 107 4.66 -9.62 -19.99
C LEU A 107 4.40 -9.76 -18.48
N ALA A 108 5.08 -8.95 -17.66
CA ALA A 108 4.81 -8.86 -16.23
C ALA A 108 4.04 -7.56 -15.94
N LEU A 109 2.78 -7.69 -15.55
CA LEU A 109 1.99 -6.54 -15.12
C LEU A 109 2.38 -6.14 -13.68
N PRO A 110 2.25 -4.85 -13.30
CA PRO A 110 2.50 -4.40 -11.94
C PRO A 110 1.65 -5.16 -10.94
N GLU A 111 2.08 -5.25 -9.68
CA GLU A 111 1.27 -5.86 -8.63
C GLU A 111 -0.11 -5.21 -8.54
N LEU A 112 -1.10 -6.02 -8.14
CA LEU A 112 -2.44 -5.55 -7.87
C LEU A 112 -2.40 -4.57 -6.72
N VAL A 113 -3.04 -3.43 -6.91
CA VAL A 113 -3.47 -2.65 -5.75
C VAL A 113 -4.69 -3.41 -5.23
N GLY A 114 -4.49 -4.25 -4.23
CA GLY A 114 -5.53 -5.17 -3.74
C GLY A 114 -6.73 -4.43 -3.15
N PRO A 115 -7.90 -5.07 -2.95
CA PRO A 115 -9.11 -4.41 -2.42
C PRO A 115 -8.98 -3.87 -1.00
N GLY A 116 -7.87 -4.17 -0.31
CA GLY A 116 -7.53 -3.67 1.01
C GLY A 116 -7.26 -2.17 1.01
N ASN A 117 -7.07 -1.62 2.20
CA ASN A 117 -6.62 -0.24 2.38
C ASN A 117 -5.10 -0.25 2.56
N ASP A 118 -4.34 0.16 1.54
CA ASP A 118 -2.97 0.63 1.77
C ASP A 118 -3.19 1.99 2.36
N PHE A 119 -3.31 1.98 3.67
CA PHE A 119 -3.12 3.21 4.40
C PHE A 119 -1.71 3.75 4.09
N LEU A 120 -0.70 2.93 3.79
CA LEU A 120 0.64 3.40 3.44
C LEU A 120 0.68 4.18 2.12
N PHE A 121 0.16 3.64 1.02
CA PHE A 121 0.04 4.35 -0.26
C PHE A 121 -0.72 5.67 -0.10
N LEU A 122 -1.90 5.62 0.51
CA LEU A 122 -2.74 6.81 0.73
C LEU A 122 -2.04 7.85 1.58
N HIS A 123 -1.28 7.40 2.58
CA HIS A 123 -0.56 8.27 3.47
C HIS A 123 0.67 8.91 2.84
N VAL A 124 1.41 8.18 1.98
CA VAL A 124 2.53 8.74 1.21
C VAL A 124 2.03 9.75 0.17
N ALA A 125 0.97 9.41 -0.57
CA ALA A 125 0.32 10.34 -1.50
C ALA A 125 -0.14 11.60 -0.76
N ALA A 126 -0.69 11.42 0.45
CA ALA A 126 -1.18 12.52 1.25
C ALA A 126 -0.12 13.51 1.68
N ALA A 127 0.97 12.94 2.19
CA ALA A 127 2.12 13.70 2.60
C ALA A 127 2.67 14.51 1.41
N GLY A 128 2.85 13.88 0.24
CA GLY A 128 3.36 14.52 -0.97
C GLY A 128 2.54 15.71 -1.49
N LEU A 129 1.22 15.72 -1.27
CA LEU A 129 0.31 16.77 -1.72
C LEU A 129 0.13 17.93 -0.73
N ALA A 130 0.46 17.71 0.55
CA ALA A 130 0.36 18.72 1.62
C ALA A 130 0.98 20.11 1.30
N PRO A 131 2.10 20.23 0.54
CA PRO A 131 2.73 21.53 0.22
C PRO A 131 2.05 22.25 -0.93
N LEU A 132 1.48 21.48 -1.86
CA LEU A 132 0.75 21.99 -3.01
C LEU A 132 -0.64 22.49 -2.59
N ALA A 133 -1.18 21.93 -1.49
CA ALA A 133 -2.48 22.29 -0.94
C ALA A 133 -2.51 23.62 -0.15
N ASP A 134 -1.40 24.37 -0.10
CA ASP A 134 -1.29 25.57 0.75
C ASP A 134 -1.97 26.84 0.19
N ARG A 135 -3.18 26.73 -0.37
CA ARG A 135 -3.99 27.90 -0.77
C ARG A 135 -5.48 27.87 -0.41
N GLN A 136 -5.99 26.85 0.30
CA GLN A 136 -7.34 26.91 0.88
C GLN A 136 -7.34 26.40 2.32
N ARG A 137 -7.84 27.25 3.24
CA ARG A 137 -8.16 26.84 4.62
C ARG A 137 -9.27 25.79 4.56
N THR A 138 -8.92 24.51 4.70
CA THR A 138 -9.89 23.42 4.90
C THR A 138 -10.81 23.79 6.06
N ARG A 139 -12.11 23.70 5.89
CA ARG A 139 -13.07 23.91 6.99
C ARG A 139 -13.38 22.57 7.64
N LEU A 140 -13.16 22.48 8.94
CA LEU A 140 -13.44 21.27 9.72
C LEU A 140 -14.70 21.49 10.55
N HIS A 141 -15.65 20.55 10.46
CA HIS A 141 -16.80 20.51 11.35
C HIS A 141 -16.67 19.34 12.33
N VAL A 142 -16.74 19.62 13.63
CA VAL A 142 -16.68 18.62 14.70
C VAL A 142 -18.10 18.38 15.23
N PHE A 143 -18.61 17.17 15.10
CA PHE A 143 -19.87 16.74 15.71
C PHE A 143 -19.57 15.90 16.95
N CYS A 144 -20.04 16.33 18.12
CA CYS A 144 -19.83 15.59 19.37
C CYS A 144 -21.14 15.26 20.10
N ASP A 145 -21.29 13.99 20.48
CA ASP A 145 -22.29 13.52 21.45
C ASP A 145 -21.77 13.78 22.88
N ALA A 146 -22.04 14.96 23.41
CA ALA A 146 -21.67 15.37 24.75
C ALA A 146 -22.78 14.97 25.74
N ARG A 147 -22.45 14.16 26.73
CA ARG A 147 -23.44 13.64 27.69
C ARG A 147 -23.59 14.50 28.94
N ASP A 148 -22.57 15.28 29.26
CA ASP A 148 -22.54 16.17 30.41
C ASP A 148 -21.65 17.40 30.17
N GLU A 149 -21.78 18.38 31.07
CA GLU A 149 -21.03 19.65 31.04
C GLU A 149 -19.51 19.44 31.14
N ALA A 150 -19.08 18.45 31.91
CA ALA A 150 -17.66 18.19 32.14
C ALA A 150 -16.98 17.64 30.88
N GLN A 151 -17.65 16.79 30.11
CA GLN A 151 -17.17 16.27 28.84
C GLN A 151 -17.09 17.39 27.79
N ALA A 152 -18.11 18.24 27.70
CA ALA A 152 -18.12 19.39 26.80
C ALA A 152 -16.95 20.35 27.08
N ALA A 153 -16.77 20.74 28.36
CA ALA A 153 -15.68 21.63 28.76
C ALA A 153 -14.28 21.03 28.49
N ARG A 154 -14.10 19.71 28.75
CA ARG A 154 -12.84 19.02 28.43
C ARG A 154 -12.54 19.00 26.94
N LEU A 155 -13.54 18.78 26.09
CA LEU A 155 -13.36 18.77 24.64
C LEU A 155 -12.97 20.16 24.11
N LEU A 156 -13.69 21.21 24.52
CA LEU A 156 -13.37 22.59 24.11
C LEU A 156 -11.94 22.95 24.51
N ALA A 157 -11.55 22.69 25.76
CA ALA A 157 -10.17 22.92 26.21
C ALA A 157 -9.11 22.09 25.45
N GLN A 158 -9.45 20.89 24.97
CA GLN A 158 -8.56 20.10 24.12
C GLN A 158 -8.43 20.71 22.72
N LEU A 159 -9.52 21.19 22.13
CA LEU A 159 -9.55 21.83 20.81
C LEU A 159 -8.81 23.17 20.82
N ASP A 160 -8.94 23.96 21.89
CA ASP A 160 -8.22 25.22 22.07
C ASP A 160 -6.70 25.02 22.08
N ARG A 161 -6.23 23.87 22.59
CA ARG A 161 -4.80 23.49 22.59
C ARG A 161 -4.27 23.02 21.24
N GLN A 162 -5.12 22.82 20.23
CA GLN A 162 -4.69 22.35 18.90
C GLN A 162 -4.04 23.46 18.05
N GLN A 163 -4.14 24.73 18.48
CA GLN A 163 -3.50 25.91 17.86
C GLN A 163 -3.53 25.91 16.32
N THR A 164 -4.71 25.71 15.73
CA THR A 164 -4.86 25.63 14.28
C THR A 164 -5.31 26.96 13.66
N ASP A 165 -4.72 27.34 12.53
CA ASP A 165 -5.15 28.49 11.71
C ASP A 165 -6.40 28.20 10.85
N THR A 166 -6.99 27.01 11.01
CA THR A 166 -8.14 26.52 10.26
C THR A 166 -9.45 26.93 10.94
N PRO A 167 -10.48 27.38 10.20
CA PRO A 167 -11.82 27.55 10.74
C PRO A 167 -12.38 26.19 11.20
N VAL A 168 -12.68 26.10 12.50
CA VAL A 168 -13.32 24.93 13.11
C VAL A 168 -14.71 25.33 13.61
N VAL A 169 -15.72 24.61 13.15
CA VAL A 169 -17.09 24.70 13.69
C VAL A 169 -17.32 23.48 14.57
N VAL A 170 -17.79 23.68 15.79
CA VAL A 170 -18.04 22.61 16.76
C VAL A 170 -19.53 22.57 17.06
N THR A 171 -20.19 21.45 16.79
CA THR A 171 -21.56 21.23 17.23
C THR A 171 -21.60 20.23 18.37
N LEU A 172 -22.09 20.67 19.53
CA LEU A 172 -22.30 19.84 20.71
C LEU A 172 -23.78 19.44 20.79
N PHE A 173 -24.05 18.14 20.67
CA PHE A 173 -25.36 17.55 20.86
C PHE A 173 -25.51 17.14 22.33
N LEU A 174 -26.48 17.72 23.03
CA LEU A 174 -26.66 17.60 24.47
C LEU A 174 -28.12 17.23 24.81
N PRO A 175 -28.38 16.39 25.82
CA PRO A 175 -29.74 16.16 26.34
C PRO A 175 -30.35 17.38 27.05
N ALA A 176 -29.51 18.21 27.68
CA ALA A 176 -29.89 19.47 28.36
C ALA A 176 -28.70 20.44 28.39
N ARG A 177 -28.93 21.76 28.25
CA ARG A 177 -27.87 22.78 28.35
C ARG A 177 -27.70 23.31 29.77
N GLY A 178 -26.46 23.67 30.10
CA GLY A 178 -26.09 24.34 31.35
C GLY A 178 -25.29 25.61 31.11
N ALA A 179 -25.41 26.57 32.04
CA ALA A 179 -24.84 27.91 31.91
C ALA A 179 -23.30 27.91 31.81
N ASP A 180 -22.63 26.94 32.43
CA ASP A 180 -21.17 26.84 32.39
C ASP A 180 -20.65 26.38 31.00
N ILE A 181 -21.44 25.59 30.26
CA ILE A 181 -21.13 25.23 28.87
C ILE A 181 -21.22 26.48 27.98
N ASP A 182 -22.26 27.30 28.15
CA ASP A 182 -22.43 28.53 27.37
C ASP A 182 -21.24 29.49 27.58
N ALA A 183 -20.79 29.62 28.83
CA ALA A 183 -19.61 30.43 29.16
C ALA A 183 -18.32 29.87 28.53
N ALA A 184 -18.12 28.55 28.57
CA ALA A 184 -16.97 27.90 27.95
C ALA A 184 -17.00 28.03 26.42
N ALA A 185 -18.17 27.88 25.80
CA ALA A 185 -18.36 28.07 24.37
C ALA A 185 -18.07 29.51 23.95
N ALA A 186 -18.52 30.51 24.72
CA ALA A 186 -18.25 31.92 24.46
C ALA A 186 -16.77 32.30 24.62
N ALA A 187 -16.02 31.56 25.44
CA ALA A 187 -14.58 31.75 25.64
C ALA A 187 -13.71 31.01 24.61
N SER A 188 -14.29 30.07 23.85
CA SER A 188 -13.55 29.30 22.86
C SER A 188 -13.25 30.16 21.62
N PRO A 189 -12.04 30.05 21.03
CA PRO A 189 -11.72 30.64 19.73
C PRO A 189 -12.44 29.97 18.55
N HIS A 190 -13.18 28.88 18.77
CA HIS A 190 -13.91 28.13 17.73
C HIS A 190 -15.37 28.60 17.61
N ASP A 191 -16.01 28.37 16.46
CA ASP A 191 -17.44 28.63 16.29
C ASP A 191 -18.25 27.47 16.89
N VAL A 192 -18.79 27.67 18.10
CA VAL A 192 -19.47 26.61 18.87
C VAL A 192 -20.98 26.75 18.75
N GLN A 193 -21.62 25.70 18.25
CA GLN A 193 -23.06 25.54 18.16
C GLN A 193 -23.54 24.49 19.16
N LEU A 194 -24.49 24.87 20.01
CA LEU A 194 -25.12 23.94 20.94
C LEU A 194 -26.43 23.44 20.33
N LEU A 195 -26.79 22.17 20.52
CA LEU A 195 -28.08 21.63 20.10
C LEU A 195 -28.67 20.73 21.19
N GLU A 196 -29.86 21.07 21.69
CA GLU A 196 -30.61 20.24 22.64
C GLU A 196 -31.35 19.12 21.91
N ALA A 197 -30.58 18.11 21.51
CA ALA A 197 -31.08 16.88 20.90
C ALA A 197 -29.99 15.80 20.97
N PRO A 198 -30.34 14.51 21.10
CA PRO A 198 -29.39 13.42 20.91
C PRO A 198 -28.81 13.41 19.48
N LEU A 199 -27.54 13.05 19.34
CA LEU A 199 -26.84 12.99 18.05
C LEU A 199 -27.51 12.04 17.02
N LEU A 200 -28.18 10.99 17.49
CA LEU A 200 -28.89 10.01 16.65
C LEU A 200 -30.38 10.35 16.43
N SER A 201 -30.80 11.58 16.68
CA SER A 201 -32.19 12.02 16.47
C SER A 201 -32.45 12.53 15.04
N PRO A 202 -33.71 12.52 14.55
CA PRO A 202 -34.06 13.12 13.26
C PRO A 202 -33.67 14.60 13.14
N ARG A 203 -33.77 15.36 14.24
CA ARG A 203 -33.35 16.77 14.30
C ARG A 203 -31.84 16.91 14.08
N ALA A 204 -31.04 16.02 14.67
CA ALA A 204 -29.59 16.00 14.47
C ALA A 204 -29.21 15.60 13.04
N ALA A 205 -29.86 14.58 12.48
CA ALA A 205 -29.63 14.15 11.10
C ALA A 205 -29.94 15.26 10.08
N GLN A 206 -31.04 15.99 10.26
CA GLN A 206 -31.37 17.15 9.43
C GLN A 206 -30.29 18.22 9.51
N TYR A 207 -29.87 18.59 10.72
CA TYR A 207 -28.84 19.60 10.93
C TYR A 207 -27.49 19.18 10.30
N ILE A 208 -27.07 17.91 10.45
CA ILE A 208 -25.86 17.40 9.80
C ILE A 208 -25.94 17.55 8.27
N ALA A 209 -27.09 17.25 7.68
CA ALA A 209 -27.31 17.41 6.24
C ALA A 209 -27.21 18.88 5.80
N GLU A 210 -27.75 19.82 6.59
CA GLU A 210 -27.68 21.27 6.35
C GLU A 210 -26.26 21.85 6.53
N ALA A 211 -25.48 21.28 7.46
CA ALA A 211 -24.08 21.64 7.69
C ALA A 211 -23.13 21.05 6.64
N THR A 212 -23.50 19.93 6.01
CA THR A 212 -22.63 19.19 5.07
C THR A 212 -22.04 20.06 3.93
N PRO A 213 -22.77 20.99 3.30
CA PRO A 213 -22.21 21.85 2.26
C PRO A 213 -21.17 22.88 2.76
N GLN A 214 -21.05 23.09 4.08
CA GLN A 214 -20.31 24.19 4.69
C GLN A 214 -18.89 23.81 5.15
N ALA A 215 -18.57 22.52 5.19
CA ALA A 215 -17.26 22.03 5.58
C ALA A 215 -16.68 21.06 4.54
N ASP A 216 -15.37 20.85 4.61
CA ASP A 216 -14.65 19.95 3.71
C ASP A 216 -14.43 18.58 4.37
N LEU A 217 -14.18 18.60 5.68
CA LEU A 217 -14.01 17.41 6.52
C LEU A 217 -14.93 17.48 7.74
N PHE A 218 -15.35 16.30 8.19
CA PHE A 218 -16.18 16.11 9.37
C PHE A 218 -15.49 15.17 10.35
N LEU A 219 -15.34 15.60 11.59
CA LEU A 219 -14.86 14.77 12.71
C LEU A 219 -16.04 14.43 13.61
N PHE A 220 -16.38 13.15 13.69
CA PHE A 220 -17.39 12.65 14.62
C PHE A 220 -16.73 12.16 15.90
N LEU A 221 -17.30 12.53 17.05
CA LEU A 221 -16.82 12.19 18.39
C LEU A 221 -17.99 11.70 19.26
N SER A 222 -17.81 10.56 19.91
CA SER A 222 -18.79 9.94 20.81
C SER A 222 -18.11 9.23 21.98
N GLY A 223 -18.70 9.37 23.17
CA GLY A 223 -18.12 8.84 24.42
C GLY A 223 -16.91 9.66 24.89
N GLU A 224 -16.18 9.12 25.87
CA GLU A 224 -14.99 9.80 26.41
C GLU A 224 -13.84 9.75 25.41
N ILE A 225 -13.40 10.92 24.93
CA ILE A 225 -12.29 11.00 23.98
C ILE A 225 -11.31 12.07 24.46
N GLU A 226 -10.02 11.76 24.34
CA GLU A 226 -8.95 12.70 24.60
C GLU A 226 -8.07 12.85 23.35
N LEU A 227 -8.17 14.01 22.70
CA LEU A 227 -7.38 14.36 21.53
C LEU A 227 -6.04 14.96 21.99
N ASP A 228 -4.93 14.43 21.46
CA ASP A 228 -3.62 15.05 21.65
C ASP A 228 -3.47 16.30 20.77
N PRO A 229 -2.54 17.23 21.09
CA PRO A 229 -2.40 18.52 20.40
C PRO A 229 -2.14 18.48 18.87
N GLY A 230 -1.86 17.31 18.28
CA GLY A 230 -1.68 17.16 16.83
C GLY A 230 -2.82 16.43 16.12
N ALA A 231 -3.90 16.05 16.81
CA ALA A 231 -4.95 15.20 16.24
C ALA A 231 -5.66 15.87 15.05
N LEU A 232 -5.97 17.17 15.14
CA LEU A 232 -6.66 17.89 14.05
C LEU A 232 -5.77 18.04 12.82
N VAL A 233 -4.49 18.37 13.02
CA VAL A 233 -3.52 18.48 11.92
C VAL A 233 -3.41 17.16 11.18
N ARG A 234 -3.32 16.03 11.91
CA ARG A 234 -3.26 14.69 11.31
C ARG A 234 -4.55 14.30 10.57
N ALA A 235 -5.71 14.69 11.09
CA ALA A 235 -7.00 14.50 10.41
C ALA A 235 -7.04 15.24 9.07
N MET A 236 -6.60 16.50 9.04
CA MET A 236 -6.62 17.33 7.84
C MET A 236 -5.67 16.83 6.75
N GLN A 237 -4.50 16.29 7.10
CA GLN A 237 -3.50 15.86 6.11
C GLN A 237 -4.01 14.76 5.18
N LEU A 238 -4.67 13.72 5.71
CA LEU A 238 -5.18 12.61 4.91
C LEU A 238 -6.53 12.94 4.25
N GLY A 239 -7.40 13.67 4.95
CA GLY A 239 -8.70 14.07 4.40
C GLY A 239 -8.60 14.96 3.14
N ARG A 240 -7.49 15.66 2.93
CA ARG A 240 -7.24 16.54 1.76
C ARG A 240 -6.88 15.81 0.47
N VAL A 241 -6.69 14.49 0.52
CA VAL A 241 -5.89 13.77 -0.48
C VAL A 241 -6.73 12.90 -1.36
N SER A 242 -7.76 12.32 -0.76
CA SER A 242 -8.81 11.67 -1.51
C SER A 242 -10.12 11.82 -0.76
N ASP A 243 -11.12 12.24 -1.50
CA ASP A 243 -12.50 12.41 -1.05
C ASP A 243 -13.19 11.10 -0.66
N ALA A 244 -12.50 9.96 -0.68
CA ALA A 244 -13.10 8.71 -0.30
C ALA A 244 -12.38 8.03 0.89
N VAL A 245 -11.37 8.67 1.49
CA VAL A 245 -10.76 8.14 2.72
C VAL A 245 -11.66 8.38 3.93
N VAL A 246 -11.87 7.33 4.70
CA VAL A 246 -12.42 7.37 6.07
C VAL A 246 -11.27 7.15 7.04
N GLN A 247 -11.21 7.95 8.10
CA GLN A 247 -10.18 7.78 9.14
C GLN A 247 -10.80 7.44 10.48
N PRO A 248 -10.96 6.15 10.81
CA PRO A 248 -11.35 5.74 12.16
C PRO A 248 -10.30 6.19 13.18
N LEU A 249 -10.74 6.81 14.27
CA LEU A 249 -9.85 7.11 15.39
C LEU A 249 -9.51 5.79 16.09
N MET A 250 -8.21 5.55 16.29
CA MET A 250 -7.72 4.32 16.91
C MET A 250 -6.70 4.64 18.02
N PRO A 251 -6.71 3.88 19.12
CA PRO A 251 -5.72 4.09 20.17
C PRO A 251 -4.33 3.79 19.61
N MET A 252 -3.37 4.64 19.93
CA MET A 252 -2.00 4.43 19.50
C MET A 252 -1.35 3.26 20.26
N PRO A 253 -0.54 2.41 19.60
CA PRO A 253 0.40 1.52 20.29
C PRO A 253 1.37 2.34 21.15
N ASP A 254 1.99 1.76 22.18
CA ASP A 254 2.95 2.41 23.09
C ASP A 254 4.19 2.98 22.34
N MET A 255 4.02 4.18 21.76
CA MET A 255 4.96 4.87 20.88
C MET A 255 5.44 6.14 21.59
N ARG A 256 6.77 6.30 21.71
CA ARG A 256 7.38 7.40 22.47
C ARG A 256 7.22 8.79 21.84
N LEU A 257 7.09 8.84 20.52
CA LEU A 257 6.93 10.10 19.77
C LEU A 257 6.01 9.86 18.56
N PRO A 258 4.71 10.18 18.68
CA PRO A 258 3.84 10.20 17.52
C PRO A 258 4.20 11.35 16.59
N THR A 259 4.22 11.06 15.30
CA THR A 259 4.19 12.08 14.25
C THR A 259 2.97 11.81 13.37
N PRO A 260 2.56 12.78 12.53
CA PRO A 260 1.58 12.50 11.49
C PRO A 260 1.90 11.29 10.63
N TYR A 261 3.19 10.98 10.49
CA TYR A 261 3.72 9.97 9.59
C TYR A 261 4.03 8.61 10.25
N ALA A 262 3.78 8.47 11.55
CA ALA A 262 4.20 7.31 12.32
C ALA A 262 3.38 6.02 12.08
N ILE A 263 2.34 6.06 11.23
CA ILE A 263 1.31 5.02 11.10
C ILE A 263 1.85 3.69 10.55
N LYS A 264 2.83 3.68 9.64
CA LYS A 264 3.38 2.42 9.08
C LYS A 264 4.09 1.54 10.11
N SER A 265 4.58 2.16 11.19
CA SER A 265 5.24 1.44 12.27
C SER A 265 4.27 0.87 13.30
N ALA A 266 2.99 1.24 13.24
CA ALA A 266 1.95 0.59 14.03
C ALA A 266 1.61 -0.78 13.42
N PRO A 267 1.44 -1.84 14.23
CA PRO A 267 0.96 -3.14 13.74
C PRO A 267 -0.37 -2.96 12.99
N HIS A 268 -0.65 -3.85 12.03
CA HIS A 268 -1.78 -3.71 11.11
C HIS A 268 -3.05 -3.29 11.87
N PRO A 269 -3.46 -2.02 11.73
CA PRO A 269 -4.38 -1.38 12.67
C PRO A 269 -5.80 -1.97 12.60
N PHE A 270 -6.14 -2.59 11.46
CA PHE A 270 -7.35 -3.39 11.28
C PHE A 270 -7.05 -4.87 11.41
N GLY A 271 -7.45 -5.57 12.47
CA GLY A 271 -7.13 -7.00 12.62
C GLY A 271 -7.71 -7.98 11.57
N ARG A 272 -8.48 -7.52 10.55
CA ARG A 272 -9.23 -8.33 9.55
C ARG A 272 -9.48 -7.54 8.24
N ASP A 273 -9.85 -8.25 7.18
CA ASP A 273 -10.16 -7.73 5.84
C ASP A 273 -11.38 -6.76 5.75
N LEU A 274 -12.13 -6.58 6.84
CA LEU A 274 -13.34 -5.74 6.90
C LEU A 274 -13.10 -4.55 7.85
N PRO A 275 -12.49 -3.45 7.36
CA PRO A 275 -11.99 -2.35 8.19
C PRO A 275 -13.09 -1.59 8.95
N PHE A 276 -14.28 -1.47 8.37
CA PHE A 276 -15.44 -0.80 8.99
C PHE A 276 -15.85 -1.41 10.34
N ARG A 277 -15.50 -2.67 10.61
CA ARG A 277 -15.79 -3.35 11.89
C ARG A 277 -14.94 -2.88 13.06
N TYR A 278 -13.84 -2.19 12.78
CA TYR A 278 -12.92 -1.69 13.81
C TYR A 278 -13.21 -0.26 14.25
N VAL A 279 -14.19 0.37 13.61
CA VAL A 279 -14.72 1.67 14.03
C VAL A 279 -15.34 1.53 15.41
N LYS A 280 -14.91 2.37 16.37
CA LYS A 280 -15.38 2.35 17.76
C LYS A 280 -16.14 3.63 18.08
N GLY A 281 -17.40 3.49 18.49
CA GLY A 281 -18.35 4.63 18.49
C GLY A 281 -18.41 5.29 17.11
N LEU A 282 -18.89 6.53 17.04
CA LEU A 282 -18.85 7.36 15.83
C LEU A 282 -17.46 7.92 15.50
N ASN A 283 -16.41 7.53 16.24
CA ASN A 283 -15.12 8.21 16.26
C ASN A 283 -14.34 8.03 14.94
N MET A 284 -14.58 8.93 13.98
CA MET A 284 -13.96 8.90 12.66
C MET A 284 -13.94 10.27 11.98
N VAL A 285 -13.01 10.45 11.04
CA VAL A 285 -12.99 11.58 10.10
C VAL A 285 -13.51 11.12 8.75
N VAL A 286 -14.36 11.93 8.12
CA VAL A 286 -14.92 11.66 6.78
C VAL A 286 -14.91 12.92 5.92
N SER A 287 -14.81 12.72 4.60
CA SER A 287 -14.93 13.81 3.63
C SER A 287 -16.38 14.26 3.45
N ARG A 288 -16.55 15.51 2.99
CA ARG A 288 -17.83 16.01 2.50
C ARG A 288 -18.45 15.10 1.45
N SER A 289 -17.68 14.71 0.43
CA SER A 289 -18.16 13.91 -0.70
C SER A 289 -18.75 12.56 -0.24
N LEU A 290 -18.06 11.86 0.68
CA LEU A 290 -18.58 10.62 1.25
C LEU A 290 -19.83 10.85 2.09
N LEU A 291 -19.84 11.86 2.95
CA LEU A 291 -20.99 12.14 3.81
C LEU A 291 -22.23 12.54 2.98
N GLN A 292 -22.06 13.29 1.89
CA GLN A 292 -23.15 13.61 0.96
C GLN A 292 -23.71 12.38 0.24
N ARG A 293 -22.82 11.46 -0.20
CA ARG A 293 -23.22 10.25 -0.93
C ARG A 293 -23.85 9.19 -0.04
N ALA A 294 -23.32 9.02 1.17
CA ALA A 294 -23.81 8.00 2.09
C ALA A 294 -24.97 8.51 2.96
N GLY A 295 -24.96 9.79 3.36
CA GLY A 295 -25.76 10.32 4.45
C GLY A 295 -25.10 10.17 5.83
N GLY A 296 -25.65 10.86 6.83
CA GLY A 296 -25.20 10.79 8.23
C GLY A 296 -25.50 9.46 8.94
N PRO A 297 -25.35 9.40 10.27
CA PRO A 297 -25.72 8.23 11.07
C PRO A 297 -27.21 7.89 10.89
N ASP A 298 -27.55 6.61 10.73
CA ASP A 298 -28.94 6.17 10.66
C ASP A 298 -29.62 6.33 12.05
N THR A 299 -30.69 7.12 12.08
CA THR A 299 -31.42 7.49 13.30
C THR A 299 -32.29 6.36 13.87
N GLY A 300 -32.39 5.23 13.16
CA GLY A 300 -33.04 4.02 13.67
C GLY A 300 -32.23 3.34 14.77
N PHE A 301 -30.91 3.59 14.84
CA PHE A 301 -30.06 3.04 15.89
C PHE A 301 -30.13 3.86 17.17
N SER A 302 -30.13 3.14 18.30
CA SER A 302 -29.96 3.74 19.63
C SER A 302 -28.49 3.81 20.08
N SER A 303 -27.63 2.94 19.53
CA SER A 303 -26.21 2.85 19.83
C SER A 303 -25.34 3.57 18.79
N ALA A 304 -24.51 4.52 19.25
CA ALA A 304 -23.48 5.16 18.42
C ALA A 304 -22.52 4.14 17.79
N GLN A 305 -22.23 3.03 18.48
CA GLN A 305 -21.37 1.96 17.96
C GLN A 305 -21.98 1.22 16.77
N HIS A 306 -23.31 1.07 16.72
CA HIS A 306 -23.99 0.39 15.61
C HIS A 306 -24.21 1.34 14.44
N ALA A 307 -24.70 2.55 14.73
CA ALA A 307 -24.84 3.61 13.73
C ALA A 307 -23.52 3.88 12.99
N ALA A 308 -22.40 3.92 13.72
CA ALA A 308 -21.09 4.14 13.13
C ALA A 308 -20.60 2.97 12.27
N ARG A 309 -20.84 1.73 12.70
CA ARG A 309 -20.46 0.53 11.93
C ARG A 309 -21.27 0.42 10.65
N GLU A 310 -22.56 0.72 10.70
CA GLU A 310 -23.43 0.79 9.52
C GLU A 310 -23.00 1.91 8.58
N MET A 311 -22.76 3.12 9.09
CA MET A 311 -22.29 4.25 8.28
C MET A 311 -20.93 3.95 7.63
N ALA A 312 -20.02 3.35 8.39
CA ALA A 312 -18.74 2.87 7.86
C ALA A 312 -18.90 1.76 6.82
N PHE A 313 -19.88 0.86 6.98
CA PHE A 313 -20.20 -0.13 5.96
C PHE A 313 -20.70 0.54 4.66
N ARG A 314 -21.56 1.56 4.74
CA ARG A 314 -21.98 2.34 3.57
C ARG A 314 -20.79 2.98 2.86
N PHE A 315 -19.88 3.63 3.59
CA PHE A 315 -18.66 4.17 2.99
C PHE A 315 -17.82 3.09 2.30
N PHE A 316 -17.61 1.96 2.97
CA PHE A 316 -16.90 0.81 2.40
C PHE A 316 -17.54 0.35 1.10
N ASN A 317 -18.88 0.24 1.07
CA ASN A 317 -19.62 -0.19 -0.12
C ASN A 317 -19.55 0.85 -1.26
N LEU A 318 -19.38 2.14 -0.93
CA LEU A 318 -19.09 3.25 -1.86
C LEU A 318 -17.61 3.32 -2.29
N GLY A 319 -16.83 2.27 -1.99
CA GLY A 319 -15.45 2.14 -2.42
C GLY A 319 -14.44 2.81 -1.51
N ALA A 320 -14.85 3.42 -0.38
CA ALA A 320 -13.98 4.10 0.57
C ALA A 320 -12.81 3.23 1.05
N TYR A 321 -11.68 3.85 1.36
CA TYR A 321 -10.60 3.22 2.13
C TYR A 321 -10.56 3.74 3.53
N PHE A 322 -10.09 2.88 4.40
CA PHE A 322 -9.92 3.19 5.80
C PHE A 322 -8.45 3.34 6.10
N SER A 323 -8.07 4.52 6.55
CA SER A 323 -6.72 4.83 7.03
C SER A 323 -6.83 5.34 8.46
N PRO A 324 -6.41 4.58 9.47
CA PRO A 324 -6.69 4.93 10.85
C PRO A 324 -5.99 6.23 11.24
N LEU A 325 -6.67 7.05 12.03
CA LEU A 325 -6.08 8.17 12.72
C LEU A 325 -5.65 7.69 14.11
N LEU A 326 -4.35 7.43 14.28
CA LEU A 326 -3.81 7.03 15.58
C LEU A 326 -3.82 8.21 16.55
N VAL A 327 -4.43 8.00 17.71
CA VAL A 327 -4.58 8.98 18.79
C VAL A 327 -4.04 8.37 20.10
N PRO A 328 -3.07 9.01 20.77
CA PRO A 328 -2.42 8.47 21.97
C PRO A 328 -3.37 8.14 23.12
N VAL A 329 -4.46 8.90 23.27
CA VAL A 329 -5.41 8.73 24.38
C VAL A 329 -6.83 8.51 23.85
N LEU A 330 -7.06 7.41 23.15
CA LEU A 330 -8.44 6.98 22.85
C LEU A 330 -8.97 6.05 23.93
N ARG A 331 -9.96 6.52 24.68
CA ARG A 331 -10.72 5.73 25.65
C ARG A 331 -12.19 5.66 25.23
N PRO A 332 -12.50 5.03 24.09
CA PRO A 332 -13.87 5.03 23.61
C PRO A 332 -14.76 4.45 24.71
N ASP A 333 -15.85 5.16 25.00
CA ASP A 333 -16.78 4.72 26.03
C ASP A 333 -17.21 3.27 25.77
N ARG A 334 -17.32 2.48 26.85
CA ARG A 334 -17.91 1.15 26.75
C ARG A 334 -19.39 1.37 26.50
N THR A 335 -19.77 1.42 25.22
CA THR A 335 -21.17 1.56 24.81
C THR A 335 -21.98 0.53 25.60
N PRO A 336 -23.16 0.89 26.17
CA PRO A 336 -24.05 -0.08 26.78
C PRO A 336 -24.30 -1.24 25.81
N GLY A 337 -24.64 -2.41 26.35
CA GLY A 337 -24.98 -3.58 25.55
C GLY A 337 -25.97 -3.23 24.43
N THR A 338 -25.84 -3.92 23.30
CA THR A 338 -26.68 -3.70 22.12
C THR A 338 -28.14 -4.00 22.46
N SER A 339 -29.05 -3.19 21.94
CA SER A 339 -30.47 -3.58 21.95
C SER A 339 -30.70 -4.65 20.89
N ALA A 340 -31.67 -5.53 21.12
CA ALA A 340 -32.05 -6.52 20.11
C ALA A 340 -32.53 -5.86 18.79
N GLU A 341 -33.05 -4.63 18.87
CA GLU A 341 -33.47 -3.85 17.71
C GLU A 341 -32.27 -3.30 16.92
N ASP A 342 -31.22 -2.82 17.58
CA ASP A 342 -29.97 -2.41 16.91
C ASP A 342 -29.33 -3.61 16.19
N ASP A 343 -29.31 -4.79 16.83
CA ASP A 343 -28.78 -6.02 16.22
C ASP A 343 -29.62 -6.44 15.00
N ARG A 344 -30.95 -6.33 15.09
CA ARG A 344 -31.86 -6.56 13.96
C ARG A 344 -31.61 -5.59 12.82
N LEU A 345 -31.51 -4.28 13.10
CA LEU A 345 -31.23 -3.26 12.09
C LEU A 345 -29.87 -3.46 11.42
N MET A 346 -28.84 -3.85 12.17
CA MET A 346 -27.55 -4.22 11.59
C MET A 346 -27.68 -5.38 10.61
N THR A 347 -28.43 -6.41 10.97
CA THR A 347 -28.70 -7.53 10.05
C THR A 347 -29.47 -7.06 8.82
N GLU A 348 -30.45 -6.16 8.93
CA GLU A 348 -31.24 -5.61 7.81
C GLU A 348 -30.43 -4.71 6.85
N LEU A 349 -29.45 -3.97 7.37
CA LEU A 349 -28.75 -2.92 6.62
C LEU A 349 -27.32 -3.29 6.18
N CYS A 350 -26.67 -4.24 6.85
CA CYS A 350 -25.27 -4.61 6.61
C CYS A 350 -25.12 -6.07 6.10
N PRO A 351 -25.28 -6.35 4.79
CA PRO A 351 -25.28 -7.69 4.19
C PRO A 351 -23.92 -8.45 4.16
N ASN A 352 -23.01 -8.22 5.11
CA ASN A 352 -21.76 -8.96 5.17
C ASN A 352 -21.91 -10.28 5.93
N ARG A 353 -21.12 -11.30 5.58
CA ARG A 353 -21.19 -12.65 6.17
C ARG A 353 -21.14 -12.72 7.70
N LEU A 354 -20.58 -11.73 8.37
CA LEU A 354 -20.43 -11.73 9.84
C LEU A 354 -21.67 -11.18 10.55
N ASP A 355 -22.28 -10.13 10.00
CA ASP A 355 -23.49 -9.52 10.57
C ASP A 355 -24.78 -10.17 10.01
N ARG A 356 -24.67 -10.87 8.86
CA ARG A 356 -25.77 -11.60 8.21
C ARG A 356 -25.30 -12.98 7.70
N PRO A 357 -25.38 -14.04 8.54
CA PRO A 357 -24.96 -15.40 8.17
C PRO A 357 -26.07 -16.27 7.57
N LYS A 358 -27.33 -15.81 7.57
CA LYS A 358 -28.50 -16.56 7.08
C LYS A 358 -29.16 -15.82 5.91
N ASP A 359 -29.74 -16.61 5.00
CA ASP A 359 -30.49 -16.13 3.84
C ASP A 359 -31.91 -15.67 4.24
N GLY A 360 -32.45 -14.70 3.51
CA GLY A 360 -33.77 -14.09 3.76
C GLY A 360 -33.97 -12.79 2.97
N PHE A 361 -35.15 -12.18 3.06
CA PHE A 361 -35.44 -10.88 2.45
C PHE A 361 -35.15 -9.75 3.45
N PHE A 362 -34.33 -8.77 3.03
CA PHE A 362 -33.86 -7.67 3.88
C PHE A 362 -33.95 -6.31 3.18
N ARG A 363 -33.96 -5.22 3.96
CA ARG A 363 -34.02 -3.84 3.44
C ARG A 363 -32.88 -3.50 2.47
N VAL A 364 -31.66 -3.92 2.80
CA VAL A 364 -30.49 -3.85 1.93
C VAL A 364 -30.14 -5.29 1.53
N PRO A 365 -30.32 -5.68 0.26
CA PRO A 365 -30.02 -7.03 -0.18
C PRO A 365 -28.50 -7.26 -0.19
N LYS A 366 -28.08 -8.52 -0.19
CA LYS A 366 -26.66 -8.87 -0.32
C LYS A 366 -26.19 -8.92 -1.75
N VAL A 367 -27.04 -9.42 -2.63
CA VAL A 367 -26.77 -9.50 -4.07
C VAL A 367 -27.72 -8.57 -4.81
N SER A 368 -27.22 -7.84 -5.80
CA SER A 368 -28.03 -7.15 -6.79
C SER A 368 -27.67 -7.65 -8.18
N ILE A 369 -28.65 -8.12 -8.93
CA ILE A 369 -28.47 -8.48 -10.34
C ILE A 369 -28.85 -7.27 -11.17
N TYR A 370 -27.93 -6.77 -12.00
CA TYR A 370 -28.22 -5.66 -12.90
C TYR A 370 -28.50 -6.18 -14.32
N ILE A 371 -29.51 -5.59 -14.97
CA ILE A 371 -29.93 -5.95 -16.34
C ILE A 371 -30.03 -4.69 -17.19
N PRO A 372 -29.13 -4.47 -18.16
CA PRO A 372 -29.32 -3.46 -19.20
C PRO A 372 -30.30 -4.01 -20.25
N ALA A 373 -31.46 -3.37 -20.43
CA ALA A 373 -32.51 -3.83 -21.32
C ALA A 373 -32.76 -2.85 -22.48
N TYR A 374 -32.74 -3.36 -23.72
CA TYR A 374 -33.14 -2.61 -24.91
C TYR A 374 -33.80 -3.54 -25.92
N ASN A 375 -35.07 -3.30 -26.24
CA ASN A 375 -35.88 -4.12 -27.15
C ASN A 375 -35.88 -5.62 -26.78
N ALA A 376 -36.14 -5.91 -25.50
CA ALA A 376 -36.03 -7.24 -24.90
C ALA A 376 -37.39 -7.85 -24.52
N SER A 377 -38.51 -7.33 -25.02
CA SER A 377 -39.88 -7.75 -24.66
C SER A 377 -40.11 -9.27 -24.69
N LYS A 378 -39.43 -9.98 -25.61
CA LYS A 378 -39.54 -11.43 -25.77
C LYS A 378 -38.86 -12.25 -24.68
N TYR A 379 -37.83 -11.71 -24.03
CA TYR A 379 -36.93 -12.50 -23.19
C TYR A 379 -36.75 -11.95 -21.77
N ILE A 380 -37.07 -10.66 -21.56
CA ILE A 380 -36.84 -9.97 -20.29
C ILE A 380 -37.57 -10.64 -19.11
N GLU A 381 -38.79 -11.15 -19.35
CA GLU A 381 -39.56 -11.87 -18.33
C GLU A 381 -38.79 -13.09 -17.81
N ARG A 382 -38.33 -13.96 -18.72
CA ARG A 382 -37.54 -15.14 -18.36
C ARG A 382 -36.18 -14.80 -17.74
N ALA A 383 -35.53 -13.73 -18.20
CA ALA A 383 -34.27 -13.27 -17.62
C ALA A 383 -34.46 -12.89 -16.14
N VAL A 384 -35.47 -12.06 -15.84
CA VAL A 384 -35.79 -11.65 -14.46
C VAL A 384 -36.22 -12.84 -13.61
N GLU A 385 -37.09 -13.73 -14.13
CA GLU A 385 -37.49 -14.96 -13.43
C GLU A 385 -36.27 -15.81 -13.06
N SER A 386 -35.32 -16.01 -13.97
CA SER A 386 -34.12 -16.82 -13.70
C SER A 386 -33.26 -16.28 -12.55
N ALA A 387 -33.31 -14.97 -12.30
CA ALA A 387 -32.67 -14.33 -11.14
C ALA A 387 -33.50 -14.50 -9.86
N LEU A 388 -34.82 -14.41 -9.93
CA LEU A 388 -35.73 -14.58 -8.78
C LEU A 388 -35.86 -16.04 -8.33
N GLU A 389 -35.70 -17.00 -9.25
CA GLU A 389 -35.69 -18.45 -9.03
C GLU A 389 -34.38 -18.97 -8.41
N GLN A 390 -33.39 -18.10 -8.18
CA GLN A 390 -32.16 -18.49 -7.51
C GLN A 390 -32.45 -18.94 -6.07
N ASP A 391 -31.59 -19.82 -5.57
CA ASP A 391 -31.68 -20.39 -4.23
C ASP A 391 -31.19 -19.43 -3.13
N VAL A 392 -31.07 -18.13 -3.42
CA VAL A 392 -30.70 -17.06 -2.50
C VAL A 392 -31.84 -16.04 -2.48
N GLN A 393 -32.50 -15.88 -1.33
CA GLN A 393 -33.59 -14.90 -1.16
C GLN A 393 -33.08 -13.47 -0.97
N ASP A 394 -31.85 -13.33 -0.45
CA ASP A 394 -31.17 -12.06 -0.18
C ASP A 394 -30.63 -11.40 -1.47
N LEU A 395 -31.51 -11.24 -2.46
CA LEU A 395 -31.22 -10.59 -3.73
C LEU A 395 -32.26 -9.54 -4.14
N GLU A 396 -31.82 -8.59 -4.98
CA GLU A 396 -32.69 -7.76 -5.81
C GLU A 396 -32.29 -7.82 -7.28
N VAL A 397 -33.20 -7.40 -8.17
CA VAL A 397 -32.97 -7.22 -9.61
C VAL A 397 -33.19 -5.76 -9.97
N CYS A 398 -32.19 -5.13 -10.58
CA CYS A 398 -32.20 -3.72 -10.99
C CYS A 398 -32.06 -3.61 -12.51
N ILE A 399 -33.06 -3.02 -13.17
CA ILE A 399 -33.18 -3.04 -14.64
C ILE A 399 -33.16 -1.61 -15.17
N ALA A 400 -32.28 -1.32 -16.13
CA ALA A 400 -32.33 -0.05 -16.85
C ALA A 400 -32.91 -0.30 -18.24
N ASN A 401 -34.14 0.16 -18.47
CA ASN A 401 -34.74 0.21 -19.80
C ASN A 401 -34.12 1.38 -20.57
N ASP A 402 -33.34 1.08 -21.60
CA ASP A 402 -32.52 2.01 -22.36
C ASP A 402 -33.28 2.52 -23.60
N GLY A 403 -34.49 3.05 -23.38
CA GLY A 403 -35.32 3.65 -24.43
C GLY A 403 -35.84 2.62 -25.43
N SER A 404 -36.31 1.47 -24.93
CA SER A 404 -36.91 0.42 -25.76
C SER A 404 -38.09 0.95 -26.58
N ARG A 405 -38.21 0.45 -27.81
CA ARG A 405 -39.28 0.79 -28.76
C ARG A 405 -40.32 -0.32 -28.92
N ASP A 406 -40.08 -1.46 -28.28
CA ASP A 406 -41.02 -2.56 -28.17
C ASP A 406 -41.70 -2.55 -26.79
N ASP A 407 -42.44 -3.62 -26.48
CA ASP A 407 -43.23 -3.72 -25.25
C ASP A 407 -42.40 -4.05 -23.98
N THR A 408 -41.08 -3.82 -23.98
CA THR A 408 -40.21 -4.20 -22.85
C THR A 408 -40.68 -3.60 -21.53
N LEU A 409 -41.02 -2.30 -21.52
CA LEU A 409 -41.48 -1.61 -20.31
C LEU A 409 -42.82 -2.17 -19.82
N GLN A 410 -43.76 -2.40 -20.74
CA GLN A 410 -45.08 -2.94 -20.45
C GLN A 410 -45.00 -4.36 -19.88
N VAL A 411 -44.04 -5.16 -20.35
CA VAL A 411 -43.76 -6.49 -19.77
C VAL A 411 -43.26 -6.36 -18.33
N LEU A 412 -42.32 -5.45 -18.06
CA LEU A 412 -41.82 -5.21 -16.70
C LEU A 412 -42.92 -4.76 -15.74
N GLU A 413 -43.74 -3.79 -16.16
CA GLU A 413 -44.86 -3.27 -15.37
C GLU A 413 -45.89 -4.36 -15.07
N ARG A 414 -46.27 -5.15 -16.08
CA ARG A 414 -47.27 -6.21 -15.94
C ARG A 414 -46.78 -7.39 -15.08
N ALA A 415 -45.53 -7.83 -15.30
CA ALA A 415 -45.02 -9.05 -14.67
C ALA A 415 -44.43 -8.81 -13.27
N PHE A 416 -43.85 -7.62 -13.02
CA PHE A 416 -43.08 -7.34 -11.81
C PHE A 416 -43.51 -6.08 -11.06
N GLY A 417 -44.65 -5.46 -11.43
CA GLY A 417 -45.30 -4.34 -10.74
C GLY A 417 -45.32 -4.42 -9.22
N ASP A 418 -45.65 -5.61 -8.71
CA ASP A 418 -45.84 -5.89 -7.29
C ASP A 418 -44.71 -6.72 -6.66
N GLU A 419 -43.63 -7.03 -7.39
CA GLU A 419 -42.51 -7.82 -6.88
C GLU A 419 -41.48 -6.90 -6.16
N PRO A 420 -41.38 -6.95 -4.82
CA PRO A 420 -40.54 -6.02 -4.05
C PRO A 420 -39.03 -6.19 -4.29
N ARG A 421 -38.58 -7.30 -4.88
CA ARG A 421 -37.19 -7.53 -5.27
C ARG A 421 -36.82 -6.94 -6.63
N VAL A 422 -37.79 -6.54 -7.45
CA VAL A 422 -37.53 -6.04 -8.82
C VAL A 422 -37.73 -4.53 -8.87
N ARG A 423 -36.75 -3.83 -9.43
CA ARG A 423 -36.78 -2.37 -9.63
C ARG A 423 -36.30 -2.06 -11.03
N TRP A 424 -36.98 -1.14 -11.70
CA TRP A 424 -36.54 -0.66 -13.00
C TRP A 424 -36.62 0.86 -13.10
N GLU A 425 -35.83 1.40 -14.04
CA GLU A 425 -35.94 2.78 -14.47
C GLU A 425 -36.01 2.85 -16.00
N ASP A 426 -36.81 3.77 -16.51
CA ASP A 426 -36.93 4.08 -17.93
C ASP A 426 -36.18 5.37 -18.27
N GLY A 427 -35.64 5.46 -19.49
CA GLY A 427 -34.89 6.63 -19.94
C GLY A 427 -34.48 6.56 -21.40
N GLU A 428 -33.84 7.61 -21.91
CA GLU A 428 -33.39 7.66 -23.30
C GLU A 428 -32.30 6.62 -23.61
N ASN A 429 -32.25 6.17 -24.86
CA ASN A 429 -31.24 5.21 -25.32
C ASN A 429 -29.85 5.85 -25.36
N GLY A 430 -28.96 5.38 -24.48
CA GLY A 430 -27.55 5.77 -24.43
C GLY A 430 -26.58 4.64 -24.74
N GLY A 431 -27.07 3.45 -25.08
CA GLY A 431 -26.30 2.24 -25.35
C GLY A 431 -25.94 1.43 -24.10
N ILE A 432 -25.45 0.21 -24.31
CA ILE A 432 -25.25 -0.80 -23.24
C ILE A 432 -24.41 -0.31 -22.05
N GLY A 433 -23.37 0.49 -22.29
CA GLY A 433 -22.56 1.05 -21.21
C GLY A 433 -23.29 2.12 -20.39
N HIS A 434 -24.15 2.91 -21.04
CA HIS A 434 -25.01 3.87 -20.35
C HIS A 434 -26.04 3.14 -19.49
N ALA A 435 -26.76 2.16 -20.07
CA ALA A 435 -27.72 1.31 -19.38
C ALA A 435 -27.09 0.55 -18.20
N SER A 436 -25.90 -0.03 -18.39
CA SER A 436 -25.20 -0.77 -17.33
C SER A 436 -24.82 0.13 -16.15
N ASN A 437 -24.31 1.34 -16.42
CA ASN A 437 -24.00 2.31 -15.36
C ASN A 437 -25.25 2.74 -14.58
N ARG A 438 -26.37 2.96 -15.29
CA ARG A 438 -27.68 3.28 -14.74
C ARG A 438 -28.20 2.17 -13.81
N ALA A 439 -28.28 0.95 -14.33
CA ALA A 439 -28.72 -0.23 -13.57
C ALA A 439 -27.83 -0.48 -12.33
N VAL A 440 -26.50 -0.40 -12.46
CA VAL A 440 -25.56 -0.57 -11.34
C VAL A 440 -25.74 0.50 -10.27
N ARG A 441 -26.00 1.77 -10.64
CA ARG A 441 -26.23 2.84 -9.65
C ARG A 441 -27.49 2.62 -8.81
N MET A 442 -28.52 1.96 -9.36
CA MET A 442 -29.73 1.61 -8.62
C MET A 442 -29.54 0.53 -7.56
N THR A 443 -28.51 -0.33 -7.74
CA THR A 443 -28.23 -1.44 -6.84
C THR A 443 -27.91 -0.95 -5.44
N ARG A 444 -28.21 -1.78 -4.43
CA ARG A 444 -27.89 -1.54 -3.02
C ARG A 444 -26.99 -2.62 -2.45
N GLY A 445 -26.84 -3.73 -3.16
CA GLY A 445 -26.12 -4.92 -2.75
C GLY A 445 -24.63 -4.73 -2.50
N LEU A 446 -24.07 -5.68 -1.76
CA LEU A 446 -22.63 -5.82 -1.57
C LEU A 446 -21.97 -6.42 -2.82
N TYR A 447 -22.68 -7.35 -3.45
CA TYR A 447 -22.26 -8.05 -4.66
C TYR A 447 -23.19 -7.71 -5.81
N ILE A 448 -22.60 -7.48 -6.97
CA ILE A 448 -23.30 -7.09 -8.19
C ILE A 448 -23.07 -8.17 -9.25
N GLY A 449 -24.15 -8.81 -9.69
CA GLY A 449 -24.14 -9.81 -10.76
C GLY A 449 -24.59 -9.22 -12.10
N GLN A 450 -23.91 -9.57 -13.19
CA GLN A 450 -24.31 -9.18 -14.54
C GLN A 450 -25.24 -10.23 -15.15
N LEU A 451 -26.44 -9.82 -15.57
CA LEU A 451 -27.33 -10.62 -16.40
C LEU A 451 -27.81 -9.80 -17.61
N ASP A 452 -27.60 -10.31 -18.81
CA ASP A 452 -28.08 -9.63 -20.03
C ASP A 452 -29.58 -9.95 -20.25
N SER A 453 -30.33 -9.01 -20.84
CA SER A 453 -31.80 -9.06 -20.90
C SER A 453 -32.41 -10.21 -21.72
N ASP A 454 -31.60 -10.92 -22.50
CA ASP A 454 -31.98 -12.05 -23.34
C ASP A 454 -31.45 -13.41 -22.85
N ASP A 455 -30.69 -13.41 -21.76
CA ASP A 455 -30.02 -14.58 -21.20
C ASP A 455 -30.69 -15.10 -19.91
N CYS A 456 -30.20 -16.22 -19.38
CA CYS A 456 -30.72 -16.82 -18.14
C CYS A 456 -29.60 -17.32 -17.21
N LEU A 457 -29.84 -17.24 -15.90
CA LEU A 457 -28.99 -17.89 -14.89
C LEU A 457 -29.40 -19.36 -14.68
N LYS A 458 -28.43 -20.24 -14.40
CA LYS A 458 -28.73 -21.60 -13.95
C LYS A 458 -28.99 -21.63 -12.44
N PRO A 459 -29.75 -22.62 -11.91
CA PRO A 459 -29.96 -22.75 -10.47
C PRO A 459 -28.63 -22.83 -9.69
N GLY A 460 -28.56 -22.15 -8.55
CA GLY A 460 -27.36 -22.14 -7.69
C GLY A 460 -26.24 -21.20 -8.14
N ALA A 461 -26.39 -20.48 -9.25
CA ALA A 461 -25.37 -19.58 -9.77
C ALA A 461 -25.00 -18.48 -8.77
N VAL A 462 -26.01 -17.81 -8.21
CA VAL A 462 -25.81 -16.69 -7.27
C VAL A 462 -25.15 -17.16 -5.98
N ARG A 463 -25.63 -18.26 -5.38
CA ARG A 463 -25.08 -18.83 -4.15
C ARG A 463 -23.58 -19.12 -4.27
N GLN A 464 -23.18 -19.81 -5.33
CA GLN A 464 -21.79 -20.23 -5.51
C GLN A 464 -20.81 -19.05 -5.59
N LEU A 465 -21.14 -18.03 -6.40
CA LEU A 465 -20.28 -16.86 -6.54
C LEU A 465 -20.28 -16.01 -5.25
N MET A 466 -21.44 -15.83 -4.62
CA MET A 466 -21.58 -15.08 -3.37
C MET A 466 -20.78 -15.71 -2.23
N GLU A 467 -20.93 -17.02 -1.99
CA GLU A 467 -20.24 -17.74 -0.92
C GLU A 467 -18.71 -17.72 -1.13
N TYR A 468 -18.25 -17.81 -2.39
CA TYR A 468 -16.83 -17.66 -2.71
C TYR A 468 -16.32 -16.26 -2.34
N LEU A 469 -17.03 -15.20 -2.73
CA LEU A 469 -16.66 -13.82 -2.41
C LEU A 469 -16.70 -13.56 -0.89
N ASP A 470 -17.62 -14.17 -0.15
CA ASP A 470 -17.64 -14.08 1.31
C ASP A 470 -16.39 -14.70 1.95
N ALA A 471 -16.02 -15.89 1.49
CA ALA A 471 -14.86 -16.60 2.00
C ALA A 471 -13.52 -15.93 1.61
N HIS A 472 -13.50 -15.16 0.52
CA HIS A 472 -12.28 -14.54 -0.02
C HIS A 472 -12.42 -13.01 -0.17
N PRO A 473 -12.29 -12.24 0.94
CA PRO A 473 -12.38 -10.77 0.94
C PRO A 473 -11.47 -10.05 -0.09
N ARG A 474 -10.34 -10.67 -0.44
CA ARG A 474 -9.36 -10.14 -1.40
C ARG A 474 -9.70 -10.38 -2.88
N THR A 475 -10.69 -11.21 -3.16
CA THR A 475 -11.23 -11.39 -4.52
C THR A 475 -12.27 -10.30 -4.78
N VAL A 476 -12.08 -9.52 -5.85
CA VAL A 476 -12.98 -8.42 -6.24
C VAL A 476 -14.05 -8.84 -7.24
N CYS A 477 -13.77 -9.90 -8.01
CA CYS A 477 -14.69 -10.46 -8.99
C CYS A 477 -14.56 -11.98 -9.01
N CYS A 478 -15.68 -12.66 -9.03
CA CYS A 478 -15.77 -14.09 -9.29
C CYS A 478 -16.63 -14.29 -10.55
N TYR A 479 -16.27 -15.25 -11.38
CA TYR A 479 -17.03 -15.55 -12.59
C TYR A 479 -17.08 -17.04 -12.88
N SER A 480 -18.09 -17.48 -13.63
CA SER A 480 -18.30 -18.87 -14.02
C SER A 480 -18.00 -19.11 -15.50
N SER A 481 -18.29 -20.32 -15.98
CA SER A 481 -18.43 -20.64 -17.40
C SER A 481 -19.89 -20.53 -17.86
N ALA A 482 -20.11 -20.51 -19.17
CA ALA A 482 -21.41 -20.40 -19.81
C ALA A 482 -21.66 -21.48 -20.86
N GLU A 483 -22.93 -21.76 -21.14
CA GLU A 483 -23.39 -22.51 -22.30
C GLU A 483 -24.20 -21.62 -23.23
N ARG A 484 -24.31 -22.04 -24.48
CA ARG A 484 -25.12 -21.39 -25.49
C ARG A 484 -26.44 -22.11 -25.65
N ILE A 485 -27.52 -21.34 -25.66
CA ILE A 485 -28.88 -21.79 -25.94
C ILE A 485 -29.44 -21.08 -27.19
N ASP A 486 -30.43 -21.67 -27.84
CA ASP A 486 -31.14 -21.07 -28.98
C ASP A 486 -32.26 -20.11 -28.54
N ALA A 487 -33.04 -19.60 -29.50
CA ALA A 487 -34.15 -18.68 -29.23
C ALA A 487 -35.25 -19.30 -28.34
N ASP A 488 -35.42 -20.62 -28.39
CA ASP A 488 -36.44 -21.36 -27.64
C ASP A 488 -35.90 -21.84 -26.27
N GLY A 489 -34.59 -21.78 -26.06
CA GLY A 489 -33.91 -22.12 -24.81
C GLY A 489 -33.22 -23.47 -24.80
N GLU A 490 -33.17 -24.16 -25.94
CA GLU A 490 -32.52 -25.46 -26.07
C GLU A 490 -31.00 -25.32 -26.15
N HIS A 491 -30.28 -26.27 -25.54
CA HIS A 491 -28.82 -26.27 -25.52
C HIS A 491 -28.24 -26.46 -26.92
N ILE A 492 -27.25 -25.63 -27.27
CA ILE A 492 -26.48 -25.74 -28.51
C ILE A 492 -25.10 -26.32 -28.23
N LYS A 493 -24.33 -25.68 -27.35
CA LYS A 493 -22.95 -26.06 -27.00
C LYS A 493 -22.44 -25.30 -25.77
N ASN A 494 -21.40 -25.81 -25.14
CA ASN A 494 -20.69 -25.05 -24.09
C ASN A 494 -19.83 -23.94 -24.74
N GLU A 495 -19.75 -22.78 -24.09
CA GLU A 495 -18.87 -21.70 -24.54
C GLU A 495 -17.40 -21.99 -24.18
N TYR A 496 -16.47 -21.23 -24.76
CA TYR A 496 -15.07 -21.29 -24.38
C TYR A 496 -14.90 -20.94 -22.89
N SER A 497 -14.10 -21.73 -22.18
CA SER A 497 -13.74 -21.48 -20.79
C SER A 497 -12.24 -21.53 -20.59
N TRP A 498 -11.72 -20.64 -19.75
CA TRP A 498 -10.30 -20.56 -19.42
C TRP A 498 -10.11 -20.91 -17.94
N PRO A 499 -9.33 -21.95 -17.59
CA PRO A 499 -9.44 -22.60 -16.29
C PRO A 499 -8.95 -21.71 -15.13
N VAL A 500 -7.88 -20.95 -15.32
CA VAL A 500 -7.25 -20.15 -14.24
C VAL A 500 -7.10 -18.70 -14.68
N PHE A 501 -7.68 -17.79 -13.91
CA PHE A 501 -7.51 -16.36 -14.14
C PHE A 501 -6.04 -15.92 -14.00
N SER A 502 -5.56 -15.13 -14.94
CA SER A 502 -4.40 -14.26 -14.76
C SER A 502 -4.64 -12.92 -15.42
N ARG A 503 -4.08 -11.85 -14.85
CA ARG A 503 -4.21 -10.50 -15.43
C ARG A 503 -3.49 -10.40 -16.76
N GLU A 504 -2.37 -11.08 -16.90
CA GLU A 504 -1.58 -11.17 -18.12
C GLU A 504 -2.42 -11.80 -19.24
N LYS A 505 -3.17 -12.87 -18.94
CA LYS A 505 -4.08 -13.48 -19.91
C LYS A 505 -5.27 -12.57 -20.21
N MET A 506 -5.87 -11.97 -19.18
CA MET A 506 -6.95 -10.99 -19.32
C MET A 506 -6.51 -9.80 -20.18
N MET A 507 -5.24 -9.37 -20.11
CA MET A 507 -4.72 -8.28 -20.93
C MET A 507 -4.68 -8.63 -22.42
N ILE A 508 -4.55 -9.91 -22.75
CA ILE A 508 -4.48 -10.40 -24.13
C ILE A 508 -5.87 -10.63 -24.71
N THR A 509 -6.75 -11.24 -23.92
CA THR A 509 -8.11 -11.56 -24.34
C THR A 509 -9.01 -11.65 -23.11
N SER A 510 -10.29 -11.29 -23.26
CA SER A 510 -11.25 -11.42 -22.17
C SER A 510 -11.39 -12.89 -21.78
N ILE A 511 -11.02 -13.20 -20.54
CA ILE A 511 -11.22 -14.53 -19.93
C ILE A 511 -12.24 -14.50 -18.78
N ALA A 512 -12.81 -13.33 -18.48
CA ALA A 512 -13.90 -13.19 -17.53
C ALA A 512 -15.22 -13.57 -18.20
N HIS A 513 -15.50 -14.87 -18.28
CA HIS A 513 -16.71 -15.44 -18.89
C HIS A 513 -17.97 -15.12 -18.07
N HIS A 514 -19.16 -15.23 -18.64
CA HIS A 514 -20.41 -15.16 -17.86
C HIS A 514 -20.60 -16.44 -17.06
N PHE A 515 -21.26 -16.43 -15.90
CA PHE A 515 -21.83 -15.34 -15.12
C PHE A 515 -20.72 -14.58 -14.38
N ARG A 516 -20.81 -13.24 -14.26
CA ARG A 516 -19.85 -12.44 -13.47
C ARG A 516 -20.53 -11.83 -12.26
N MET A 517 -19.88 -11.92 -11.10
CA MET A 517 -20.27 -11.22 -9.88
C MET A 517 -19.07 -10.49 -9.29
N PHE A 518 -19.21 -9.20 -9.04
CA PHE A 518 -18.14 -8.36 -8.49
C PHE A 518 -18.60 -7.59 -7.26
N ARG A 519 -17.65 -7.17 -6.43
CA ARG A 519 -17.93 -6.30 -5.28
C ARG A 519 -18.34 -4.92 -5.77
N ARG A 520 -19.43 -4.38 -5.22
CA ARG A 520 -19.83 -3.00 -5.50
C ARG A 520 -18.68 -2.01 -5.22
N ALA A 521 -18.02 -2.17 -4.08
CA ALA A 521 -16.86 -1.35 -3.71
C ALA A 521 -15.78 -1.32 -4.80
N ALA A 522 -15.50 -2.45 -5.47
CA ALA A 522 -14.52 -2.52 -6.57
C ALA A 522 -14.97 -1.72 -7.80
N TRP A 523 -16.26 -1.77 -8.14
CA TRP A 523 -16.83 -0.96 -9.22
C TRP A 523 -16.73 0.54 -8.94
N GLU A 524 -17.04 0.97 -7.71
CA GLU A 524 -16.93 2.37 -7.24
C GLU A 524 -15.49 2.92 -7.31
N ARG A 525 -14.49 2.02 -7.41
CA ARG A 525 -13.06 2.36 -7.53
C ARG A 525 -12.60 2.47 -8.98
N THR A 526 -13.50 2.24 -9.94
CA THR A 526 -13.26 2.40 -11.38
C THR A 526 -13.97 3.64 -11.93
N THR A 527 -13.82 3.89 -13.23
CA THR A 527 -14.59 4.92 -13.94
C THR A 527 -15.96 4.43 -14.44
N GLY A 528 -16.39 3.23 -14.02
CA GLY A 528 -17.59 2.59 -14.53
C GLY A 528 -17.47 2.12 -15.98
N PHE A 529 -18.61 1.72 -16.55
CA PHE A 529 -18.70 1.30 -17.94
C PHE A 529 -18.50 2.49 -18.88
N ARG A 530 -17.83 2.26 -20.00
CA ARG A 530 -17.69 3.28 -21.03
C ARG A 530 -18.97 3.47 -21.81
N THR A 531 -19.29 4.72 -22.12
CA THR A 531 -20.46 5.10 -22.92
C THR A 531 -20.09 5.54 -24.33
N ASP A 532 -18.80 5.57 -24.68
CA ASP A 532 -18.29 6.03 -25.98
C ASP A 532 -17.91 4.88 -26.95
N ILE A 533 -18.18 3.64 -26.57
CA ILE A 533 -17.95 2.44 -27.40
C ILE A 533 -19.21 1.58 -27.42
N MET A 534 -19.52 0.98 -28.58
CA MET A 534 -20.73 0.15 -28.74
C MET A 534 -20.50 -1.32 -28.37
N ASN A 535 -19.25 -1.74 -28.22
CA ASN A 535 -18.84 -3.13 -28.02
C ASN A 535 -17.45 -3.17 -27.35
N ALA A 536 -17.10 -4.31 -26.74
CA ALA A 536 -15.99 -4.46 -25.77
C ALA A 536 -16.18 -3.68 -24.45
N VAL A 537 -17.42 -3.27 -24.15
CA VAL A 537 -17.81 -2.57 -22.91
C VAL A 537 -17.55 -3.45 -21.69
N ASP A 538 -17.88 -4.74 -21.78
CA ASP A 538 -17.59 -5.75 -20.76
C ASP A 538 -16.08 -5.94 -20.59
N TYR A 539 -15.35 -6.11 -21.69
CA TYR A 539 -13.90 -6.32 -21.64
C TYR A 539 -13.18 -5.14 -20.98
N ASP A 540 -13.54 -3.90 -21.31
CA ASP A 540 -13.03 -2.70 -20.66
C ASP A 540 -13.33 -2.68 -19.15
N MET A 541 -14.58 -2.95 -18.77
CA MET A 541 -14.97 -2.94 -17.36
C MET A 541 -14.22 -3.99 -16.54
N PHE A 542 -14.12 -5.22 -17.04
CA PHE A 542 -13.43 -6.29 -16.31
C PHE A 542 -11.92 -6.14 -16.33
N LEU A 543 -11.33 -5.49 -17.34
CA LEU A 543 -9.93 -5.05 -17.27
C LEU A 543 -9.73 -4.02 -16.16
N LYS A 544 -10.57 -2.97 -16.09
CA LYS A 544 -10.52 -1.98 -14.99
C LYS A 544 -10.67 -2.63 -13.61
N LEU A 545 -11.64 -3.53 -13.45
CA LEU A 545 -11.83 -4.27 -12.19
C LEU A 545 -10.60 -5.12 -11.86
N SER A 546 -9.98 -5.77 -12.87
CA SER A 546 -8.78 -6.58 -12.68
C SER A 546 -7.55 -5.78 -12.26
N GLU A 547 -7.58 -4.45 -12.38
CA GLU A 547 -6.54 -3.57 -11.85
C GLU A 547 -6.73 -3.36 -10.33
N THR A 548 -7.95 -3.52 -9.80
CA THR A 548 -8.33 -3.23 -8.41
C THR A 548 -8.25 -4.41 -7.42
N GLY A 549 -7.98 -5.62 -7.91
CA GLY A 549 -7.87 -6.81 -7.06
C GLY A 549 -7.94 -8.13 -7.81
N ALA A 550 -7.89 -9.22 -7.06
CA ALA A 550 -7.82 -10.57 -7.62
C ALA A 550 -9.18 -11.03 -8.17
N PHE A 551 -9.16 -11.82 -9.25
CA PHE A 551 -10.33 -12.51 -9.75
C PHE A 551 -10.27 -14.00 -9.46
N HIS A 552 -11.42 -14.66 -9.46
CA HIS A 552 -11.50 -16.11 -9.38
C HIS A 552 -12.49 -16.69 -10.40
N HIS A 553 -12.09 -17.77 -11.06
CA HIS A 553 -12.95 -18.52 -11.97
C HIS A 553 -13.50 -19.76 -11.25
N ILE A 554 -14.82 -19.85 -11.14
CA ILE A 554 -15.53 -21.08 -10.75
C ILE A 554 -15.75 -21.89 -12.03
N ASP A 555 -15.01 -22.98 -12.18
CA ASP A 555 -15.05 -23.85 -13.37
C ASP A 555 -16.33 -24.72 -13.41
N GLN A 556 -17.48 -24.06 -13.51
CA GLN A 556 -18.81 -24.63 -13.64
C GLN A 556 -19.64 -23.78 -14.60
N ILE A 557 -20.55 -24.43 -15.33
CA ILE A 557 -21.48 -23.75 -16.25
C ILE A 557 -22.68 -23.26 -15.45
N LEU A 558 -22.74 -21.94 -15.19
CA LEU A 558 -23.78 -21.32 -14.36
C LEU A 558 -24.60 -20.26 -15.09
N TYR A 559 -24.37 -20.08 -16.40
CA TYR A 559 -25.01 -19.07 -17.24
C TYR A 559 -25.42 -19.66 -18.58
N GLN A 560 -26.58 -19.24 -19.09
CA GLN A 560 -27.11 -19.65 -20.39
C GLN A 560 -27.23 -18.43 -21.29
N ARG A 561 -26.38 -18.38 -22.31
CA ARG A 561 -26.31 -17.29 -23.27
C ARG A 561 -27.16 -17.59 -24.50
N ARG A 562 -28.11 -16.73 -24.82
CA ARG A 562 -29.06 -16.94 -25.92
C ARG A 562 -28.53 -16.45 -27.25
N TRP A 563 -28.73 -17.26 -28.30
CA TRP A 563 -28.37 -16.91 -29.67
C TRP A 563 -29.61 -16.84 -30.56
N HIS A 564 -30.04 -15.62 -30.92
CA HIS A 564 -31.26 -15.36 -31.71
C HIS A 564 -30.99 -14.59 -33.02
N GLY A 565 -29.72 -14.43 -33.40
CA GLY A 565 -29.32 -13.83 -34.68
C GLY A 565 -29.37 -12.30 -34.74
N ARG A 566 -29.93 -11.64 -33.71
CA ARG A 566 -29.86 -10.17 -33.52
C ARG A 566 -28.90 -9.76 -32.40
N ASN A 567 -28.10 -10.68 -31.88
CA ASN A 567 -27.14 -10.39 -30.81
C ASN A 567 -26.13 -9.32 -31.25
N THR A 568 -25.79 -8.39 -30.36
CA THR A 568 -24.86 -7.27 -30.60
C THR A 568 -23.48 -7.72 -31.09
N SER A 569 -23.06 -8.92 -30.71
CA SER A 569 -21.78 -9.52 -31.14
C SER A 569 -21.74 -9.92 -32.62
N PHE A 570 -22.89 -10.06 -33.31
CA PHE A 570 -22.98 -10.46 -34.72
C PHE A 570 -23.13 -9.27 -35.67
N MET A 571 -23.82 -8.20 -35.25
CA MET A 571 -24.16 -7.05 -36.11
C MET A 571 -22.97 -6.10 -36.41
N HIS A 572 -21.87 -6.12 -35.63
CA HIS A 572 -20.78 -5.13 -35.71
C HIS A 572 -19.36 -5.71 -35.54
N GLU A 573 -19.08 -6.84 -36.19
CA GLU A 573 -17.80 -7.57 -36.09
C GLU A 573 -16.55 -6.72 -36.44
N ARG A 574 -16.64 -5.81 -37.43
CA ARG A 574 -15.53 -4.90 -37.78
C ARG A 574 -15.27 -3.79 -36.74
N SER A 575 -16.31 -3.24 -36.11
CA SER A 575 -16.18 -2.18 -35.08
C SER A 575 -15.68 -2.69 -33.73
N GLN A 576 -15.93 -3.98 -33.42
CA GLN A 576 -15.52 -4.62 -32.17
C GLN A 576 -13.99 -4.64 -31.98
N THR A 577 -13.26 -4.67 -33.09
CA THR A 577 -11.83 -4.94 -33.09
C THR A 577 -10.99 -3.68 -32.85
N ALA A 578 -11.38 -2.54 -33.42
CA ALA A 578 -10.76 -1.24 -33.09
C ALA A 578 -10.96 -0.87 -31.61
N ASN A 579 -12.13 -1.18 -31.04
CA ASN A 579 -12.42 -0.97 -29.62
C ASN A 579 -11.55 -1.86 -28.73
N THR A 580 -11.32 -3.13 -29.11
CA THR A 580 -10.44 -4.05 -28.37
C THR A 580 -9.00 -3.52 -28.31
N TYR A 581 -8.44 -3.10 -29.45
CA TYR A 581 -7.12 -2.48 -29.51
C TYR A 581 -7.02 -1.22 -28.65
N ARG A 582 -8.04 -0.34 -28.71
CA ARG A 582 -8.11 0.88 -27.91
C ARG A 582 -8.12 0.56 -26.42
N VAL A 583 -8.98 -0.36 -25.98
CA VAL A 583 -9.10 -0.77 -24.57
C VAL A 583 -7.77 -1.33 -24.05
N GLN A 584 -7.08 -2.16 -24.83
CA GLN A 584 -5.79 -2.73 -24.43
C GLN A 584 -4.68 -1.68 -24.37
N THR A 585 -4.61 -0.79 -25.36
CA THR A 585 -3.64 0.31 -25.39
C THR A 585 -3.84 1.26 -24.21
N GLU A 586 -5.08 1.62 -23.92
CA GLU A 586 -5.41 2.45 -22.77
C GLU A 586 -5.15 1.72 -21.44
N ALA A 587 -5.38 0.41 -21.35
CA ALA A 587 -5.02 -0.37 -20.17
C ALA A 587 -3.51 -0.41 -19.92
N LEU A 588 -2.68 -0.52 -20.97
CA LEU A 588 -1.22 -0.41 -20.82
C LEU A 588 -0.81 0.97 -20.29
N LYS A 589 -1.46 2.04 -20.77
CA LYS A 589 -1.23 3.41 -20.32
C LYS A 589 -1.66 3.63 -18.86
N ARG A 590 -2.86 3.17 -18.48
CA ARG A 590 -3.36 3.26 -17.09
C ARG A 590 -2.44 2.55 -16.11
N GLN A 591 -1.80 1.46 -16.54
CA GLN A 591 -0.85 0.66 -15.76
C GLN A 591 0.61 1.14 -15.91
N GLY A 592 0.89 2.16 -16.73
CA GLY A 592 2.23 2.74 -16.93
C GLY A 592 3.25 1.84 -17.63
N VAL A 593 2.80 0.75 -18.27
CA VAL A 593 3.65 -0.26 -18.92
C VAL A 593 3.78 -0.06 -20.43
N ASP A 594 3.06 0.91 -21.01
CA ASP A 594 3.14 1.28 -22.43
C ASP A 594 4.53 1.79 -22.83
N ARG A 595 5.37 2.19 -21.87
CA ARG A 595 6.79 2.51 -22.10
C ARG A 595 7.63 1.31 -22.57
N PHE A 596 7.21 0.08 -22.25
CA PHE A 596 7.91 -1.16 -22.59
C PHE A 596 7.19 -1.94 -23.67
N TRP A 597 5.86 -1.97 -23.60
CA TRP A 597 5.02 -2.80 -24.43
C TRP A 597 4.16 -1.95 -25.34
N GLU A 598 4.00 -2.41 -26.58
CA GLU A 598 2.97 -1.93 -27.48
C GLU A 598 2.07 -3.07 -27.91
N VAL A 599 0.80 -2.75 -28.12
CA VAL A 599 -0.14 -3.66 -28.77
C VAL A 599 0.24 -3.68 -30.25
N HIS A 600 0.73 -4.83 -30.71
CA HIS A 600 1.10 -5.08 -32.09
C HIS A 600 -0.03 -5.78 -32.81
N LEU A 601 -0.41 -5.25 -33.97
CA LEU A 601 -1.39 -5.83 -34.87
C LEU A 601 -0.63 -6.47 -36.05
N PRO A 602 -0.45 -7.82 -36.07
CA PRO A 602 0.20 -8.51 -37.17
C PRO A 602 -0.51 -8.30 -38.50
N ASN A 603 -1.84 -8.17 -38.47
CA ASN A 603 -2.68 -7.83 -39.61
C ASN A 603 -3.66 -6.71 -39.21
N PRO A 604 -3.47 -5.46 -39.68
CA PRO A 604 -4.40 -4.36 -39.43
C PRO A 604 -5.83 -4.60 -39.92
N ASP A 605 -6.01 -5.46 -40.92
CA ASP A 605 -7.32 -5.84 -41.47
C ASP A 605 -7.99 -6.97 -40.69
N GLU A 606 -7.25 -7.66 -39.81
CA GLU A 606 -7.77 -8.69 -38.89
C GLU A 606 -7.35 -8.42 -37.43
N PRO A 607 -7.75 -7.28 -36.84
CA PRO A 607 -7.10 -6.81 -35.62
C PRO A 607 -7.46 -7.59 -34.34
N ARG A 608 -8.20 -8.72 -34.42
CA ARG A 608 -8.51 -9.61 -33.29
C ARG A 608 -7.30 -10.42 -32.87
N TRP A 609 -6.32 -10.56 -33.76
CA TRP A 609 -5.05 -11.23 -33.49
C TRP A 609 -4.03 -10.24 -32.95
N VAL A 610 -4.28 -9.69 -31.76
CA VAL A 610 -3.30 -8.83 -31.08
C VAL A 610 -2.15 -9.65 -30.51
N SER A 611 -0.92 -9.17 -30.71
CA SER A 611 0.25 -9.61 -29.92
C SER A 611 0.83 -8.43 -29.17
N PHE A 612 1.66 -8.69 -28.16
CA PHE A 612 2.40 -7.63 -27.48
C PHE A 612 3.85 -7.72 -27.91
N ARG A 613 4.41 -6.59 -28.29
CA ARG A 613 5.82 -6.49 -28.66
C ARG A 613 6.54 -5.63 -27.63
N CYS A 614 7.69 -6.12 -27.17
CA CYS A 614 8.62 -5.26 -26.45
C CYS A 614 9.21 -4.27 -27.46
N LYS A 615 9.11 -2.97 -27.17
CA LYS A 615 9.80 -1.94 -27.96
C LYS A 615 11.30 -2.27 -28.01
N ALA A 616 11.99 -1.93 -29.12
CA ALA A 616 13.37 -2.37 -29.40
C ALA A 616 14.28 -2.35 -28.13
N GLN A 617 14.91 -3.49 -27.84
CA GLN A 617 15.41 -3.80 -26.48
C GLN A 617 16.61 -2.98 -26.06
N LYS A 618 16.46 -2.33 -24.89
CA LYS A 618 17.55 -1.84 -24.06
C LYS A 618 18.30 -3.02 -23.41
N PRO A 619 19.62 -2.95 -23.18
CA PRO A 619 20.33 -3.93 -22.36
C PRO A 619 19.67 -4.10 -20.99
N ARG A 620 19.72 -5.31 -20.41
CA ARG A 620 19.07 -5.62 -19.12
C ARG A 620 20.11 -5.71 -18.00
N VAL A 621 19.83 -5.06 -16.87
CA VAL A 621 20.64 -5.12 -15.66
C VAL A 621 19.82 -5.76 -14.56
N PHE A 622 20.14 -7.00 -14.23
CA PHE A 622 19.63 -7.70 -13.07
C PHE A 622 20.45 -7.29 -11.86
N PHE A 623 19.83 -6.90 -10.75
CA PHE A 623 20.56 -6.57 -9.53
C PHE A 623 20.02 -7.29 -8.30
N TYR A 624 20.92 -7.53 -7.34
CA TYR A 624 20.57 -8.24 -6.10
C TYR A 624 21.56 -7.94 -4.96
N PRO A 625 21.14 -7.99 -3.68
CA PRO A 625 19.74 -7.96 -3.21
C PRO A 625 19.11 -6.57 -3.39
N ASN A 626 17.77 -6.50 -3.35
CA ASN A 626 17.03 -5.24 -3.27
C ASN A 626 16.71 -4.87 -1.81
N TYR A 627 17.16 -3.69 -1.39
CA TYR A 627 16.91 -3.07 -0.10
C TYR A 627 16.16 -1.73 -0.22
N ASP A 628 15.57 -1.41 -1.38
CA ASP A 628 14.83 -0.17 -1.62
C ASP A 628 13.71 0.09 -0.61
N ARG A 629 13.06 -0.98 -0.14
CA ARG A 629 12.00 -0.86 0.89
C ARG A 629 12.49 -0.19 2.18
N ALA A 630 13.79 -0.20 2.44
CA ALA A 630 14.41 0.41 3.61
C ALA A 630 15.28 1.64 3.30
N ASN A 631 15.73 1.83 2.04
CA ASN A 631 16.58 2.95 1.64
C ASN A 631 16.48 3.18 0.13
N PRO A 632 16.11 4.39 -0.36
CA PRO A 632 15.96 4.69 -1.78
C PRO A 632 17.27 4.69 -2.59
N TYR A 633 18.39 4.34 -1.97
CA TYR A 633 19.72 4.31 -2.59
C TYR A 633 19.75 3.59 -3.96
N GLN A 634 19.20 2.37 -4.08
CA GLN A 634 19.32 1.62 -5.35
C GLN A 634 18.46 2.29 -6.42
N ASN A 635 17.21 2.66 -6.11
CA ASN A 635 16.38 3.48 -6.99
C ASN A 635 17.12 4.72 -7.55
N GLN A 636 17.86 5.43 -6.70
CA GLN A 636 18.59 6.62 -7.15
C GLN A 636 19.82 6.27 -7.99
N LEU A 637 20.56 5.24 -7.59
CA LEU A 637 21.73 4.76 -8.29
C LEU A 637 21.40 4.34 -9.73
N TYR A 638 20.27 3.66 -9.93
CA TYR A 638 19.85 3.16 -11.24
C TYR A 638 19.04 4.17 -12.06
N ARG A 639 18.66 5.32 -11.49
CA ARG A 639 17.73 6.29 -12.11
C ARG A 639 18.18 6.72 -13.50
N LYS A 640 19.41 7.22 -13.64
CA LYS A 640 19.94 7.68 -14.93
C LYS A 640 20.13 6.53 -15.92
N ALA A 641 20.72 5.41 -15.46
CA ALA A 641 20.89 4.21 -16.27
C ALA A 641 19.57 3.62 -16.79
N SER A 642 18.45 3.79 -16.06
CA SER A 642 17.12 3.31 -16.51
C SER A 642 16.62 3.95 -17.83
N ARG A 643 17.27 5.06 -18.26
CA ARG A 643 17.03 5.66 -19.58
C ARG A 643 17.46 4.76 -20.71
N ASP A 644 18.55 4.02 -20.54
CA ASP A 644 19.16 3.21 -21.61
C ASP A 644 19.20 1.72 -21.28
N TYR A 645 18.91 1.33 -20.04
CA TYR A 645 18.95 -0.04 -19.54
C TYR A 645 17.61 -0.42 -18.88
N GLU A 646 17.14 -1.65 -19.07
CA GLU A 646 16.04 -2.22 -18.27
C GLU A 646 16.63 -2.71 -16.94
N ILE A 647 16.17 -2.15 -15.82
CA ILE A 647 16.67 -2.53 -14.50
C ILE A 647 15.69 -3.50 -13.83
N VAL A 648 16.18 -4.69 -13.52
CA VAL A 648 15.39 -5.84 -13.10
C VAL A 648 15.84 -6.29 -11.71
N GLU A 649 14.89 -6.37 -10.77
CA GLU A 649 15.16 -7.01 -9.48
C GLU A 649 15.02 -8.52 -9.64
N ALA A 650 16.12 -9.26 -9.58
CA ALA A 650 16.07 -10.72 -9.50
C ALA A 650 17.40 -11.33 -9.00
N PRO A 651 17.36 -12.52 -8.38
CA PRO A 651 18.58 -13.25 -8.03
C PRO A 651 19.31 -13.73 -9.30
N ILE A 652 20.56 -14.16 -9.12
CA ILE A 652 21.43 -14.65 -10.21
C ILE A 652 20.80 -15.76 -11.05
N SER A 653 19.99 -16.64 -10.45
CA SER A 653 19.31 -17.72 -11.17
C SER A 653 18.35 -17.20 -12.26
N ALA A 654 17.63 -16.12 -12.00
CA ALA A 654 16.71 -15.53 -12.99
C ALA A 654 17.47 -14.82 -14.11
N ALA A 655 18.60 -14.17 -13.81
CA ALA A 655 19.48 -13.59 -14.84
C ALA A 655 20.05 -14.67 -15.76
N LEU A 656 20.41 -15.83 -15.20
CA LEU A 656 20.88 -17.01 -15.92
C LEU A 656 19.78 -17.61 -16.82
N ASP A 657 18.56 -17.76 -16.32
CA ASP A 657 17.43 -18.26 -17.12
C ASP A 657 17.09 -17.30 -18.27
N ALA A 658 17.10 -16.00 -18.00
CA ALA A 658 16.88 -14.96 -19.00
C ALA A 658 17.92 -14.98 -20.12
N LEU A 659 19.18 -15.32 -19.80
CA LEU A 659 20.26 -15.49 -20.77
C LEU A 659 20.05 -16.73 -21.66
N ARG A 660 19.59 -17.84 -21.08
CA ARG A 660 19.32 -19.09 -21.79
C ARG A 660 18.11 -19.04 -22.71
N GLN A 661 17.12 -18.20 -22.37
CA GLN A 661 15.86 -18.08 -23.12
C GLN A 661 15.89 -17.00 -24.20
N ALA A 662 16.93 -16.15 -24.23
CA ALA A 662 17.01 -15.05 -25.19
C ALA A 662 17.04 -15.57 -26.63
N SER A 663 16.13 -15.09 -27.48
CA SER A 663 16.04 -15.48 -28.90
C SER A 663 17.04 -14.72 -29.80
N GLY A 664 18.01 -14.01 -29.20
CA GLY A 664 19.02 -13.19 -29.89
C GLY A 664 20.10 -12.67 -28.93
N PRO A 665 21.14 -11.96 -29.43
CA PRO A 665 22.25 -11.47 -28.63
C PRO A 665 21.83 -10.32 -27.72
N GLN A 666 21.26 -10.65 -26.56
CA GLN A 666 20.91 -9.67 -25.53
C GLN A 666 22.10 -9.45 -24.59
N ARG A 667 22.38 -8.19 -24.28
CA ARG A 667 23.33 -7.82 -23.23
C ARG A 667 22.65 -7.92 -21.87
N ILE A 668 23.07 -8.90 -21.07
CA ILE A 668 22.57 -9.12 -19.71
C ILE A 668 23.70 -8.90 -18.70
N ILE A 669 23.48 -7.98 -17.78
CA ILE A 669 24.40 -7.61 -16.71
C ILE A 669 23.80 -8.07 -15.38
N PHE A 670 24.62 -8.65 -14.50
CA PHE A 670 24.27 -8.93 -13.11
C PHE A 670 25.06 -8.01 -12.18
N HIS A 671 24.37 -7.06 -11.54
CA HIS A 671 24.94 -6.10 -10.61
C HIS A 671 24.69 -6.51 -9.15
N LEU A 672 25.73 -7.04 -8.50
CA LEU A 672 25.74 -7.45 -7.10
C LEU A 672 26.02 -6.25 -6.17
N HIS A 673 25.29 -6.12 -5.06
CA HIS A 673 25.55 -5.10 -4.04
C HIS A 673 26.10 -5.67 -2.73
N TRP A 674 25.26 -6.32 -1.92
CA TRP A 674 25.67 -6.88 -0.62
C TRP A 674 25.73 -8.39 -0.66
N VAL A 675 26.59 -8.98 0.17
CA VAL A 675 26.75 -10.45 0.32
C VAL A 675 26.17 -11.00 1.63
N ASN A 676 25.75 -10.11 2.54
CA ASN A 676 25.25 -10.47 3.87
C ASN A 676 23.99 -11.37 3.81
N PHE A 677 23.22 -11.34 2.72
CA PHE A 677 22.04 -12.19 2.52
C PHE A 677 22.38 -13.70 2.53
N LEU A 678 23.63 -14.09 2.20
CA LEU A 678 24.08 -15.48 2.22
C LEU A 678 24.29 -16.02 3.65
N PHE A 679 24.49 -15.10 4.60
CA PHE A 679 24.83 -15.39 6.00
C PHE A 679 23.70 -15.05 6.97
N LYS A 680 22.69 -14.32 6.52
CA LYS A 680 21.53 -13.94 7.32
C LYS A 680 20.85 -15.17 7.92
N ASP A 681 20.61 -15.14 9.23
CA ASP A 681 19.99 -16.22 10.01
C ASP A 681 20.76 -17.57 9.99
N VAL A 682 21.99 -17.61 9.47
CA VAL A 682 22.82 -18.82 9.43
C VAL A 682 23.66 -18.95 10.70
N ARG A 683 23.39 -19.99 11.50
CA ARG A 683 24.13 -20.29 12.74
C ARG A 683 25.30 -21.26 12.57
N LEU A 684 25.27 -22.08 11.51
CA LEU A 684 26.25 -23.16 11.29
C LEU A 684 27.15 -22.86 10.11
N LYS A 685 28.47 -22.88 10.34
CA LYS A 685 29.50 -22.64 9.31
C LYS A 685 29.36 -23.56 8.08
N GLY A 686 28.93 -24.80 8.27
CA GLY A 686 28.69 -25.75 7.17
C GLY A 686 27.55 -25.34 6.23
N GLN A 687 26.48 -24.74 6.76
CA GLN A 687 25.38 -24.21 5.94
C GLN A 687 25.84 -22.96 5.18
N ALA A 688 26.56 -22.06 5.84
CA ALA A 688 27.12 -20.86 5.20
C ALA A 688 28.01 -21.24 4.00
N ARG A 689 28.87 -22.25 4.16
CA ARG A 689 29.71 -22.77 3.06
C ARG A 689 28.88 -23.26 1.88
N ARG A 690 27.79 -24.01 2.10
CA ARG A 690 26.91 -24.48 1.02
C ARG A 690 26.25 -23.33 0.26
N ASN A 691 25.74 -22.32 0.98
CA ASN A 691 25.13 -21.13 0.37
C ASN A 691 26.14 -20.41 -0.53
N VAL A 692 27.36 -20.19 -0.01
CA VAL A 692 28.47 -19.57 -0.75
C VAL A 692 28.83 -20.39 -1.99
N SER A 693 28.99 -21.71 -1.87
CA SER A 693 29.34 -22.59 -3.00
C SER A 693 28.27 -22.60 -4.09
N ALA A 694 26.98 -22.65 -3.73
CA ALA A 694 25.88 -22.60 -4.69
C ALA A 694 25.85 -21.26 -5.45
N PHE A 695 25.98 -20.14 -4.72
CA PHE A 695 25.99 -18.81 -5.31
C PHE A 695 27.16 -18.61 -6.29
N LEU A 696 28.37 -19.04 -5.92
CA LEU A 696 29.54 -18.98 -6.79
C LEU A 696 29.40 -19.87 -8.03
N LYS A 697 28.72 -21.02 -7.92
CA LYS A 697 28.43 -21.89 -9.06
C LYS A 697 27.56 -21.16 -10.09
N ASP A 698 26.51 -20.49 -9.65
CA ASP A 698 25.58 -19.76 -10.52
C ASP A 698 26.25 -18.54 -11.17
N LEU A 699 27.03 -17.77 -10.41
CA LEU A 699 27.84 -16.66 -10.96
C LEU A 699 28.81 -17.15 -12.05
N THR A 700 29.48 -18.28 -11.80
CA THR A 700 30.42 -18.87 -12.77
C THR A 700 29.70 -19.34 -14.03
N ALA A 701 28.53 -19.98 -13.89
CA ALA A 701 27.71 -20.42 -15.01
C ALA A 701 27.23 -19.22 -15.86
N PHE A 702 26.71 -18.18 -15.21
CA PHE A 702 26.28 -16.95 -15.86
C PHE A 702 27.41 -16.29 -16.65
N LYS A 703 28.61 -16.22 -16.06
CA LYS A 703 29.78 -15.67 -16.73
C LYS A 703 30.18 -16.47 -17.98
N ARG A 704 30.16 -17.80 -17.87
CA ARG A 704 30.49 -18.72 -18.97
C ARG A 704 29.49 -18.64 -20.12
N GLU A 705 28.22 -18.37 -19.83
CA GLU A 705 27.16 -18.22 -20.83
C GLU A 705 27.12 -16.84 -21.50
N GLY A 706 28.09 -15.96 -21.17
CA GLY A 706 28.27 -14.66 -21.81
C GLY A 706 27.74 -13.46 -21.00
N GLY A 707 27.23 -13.69 -19.80
CA GLY A 707 26.78 -12.62 -18.90
C GLY A 707 27.93 -11.76 -18.35
N ARG A 708 27.61 -10.53 -17.94
CA ARG A 708 28.56 -9.57 -17.37
C ARG A 708 28.29 -9.30 -15.91
N ILE A 709 29.32 -9.26 -15.06
CA ILE A 709 29.17 -9.12 -13.61
C ILE A 709 29.73 -7.78 -13.16
N VAL A 710 28.91 -7.00 -12.46
CA VAL A 710 29.31 -5.77 -11.77
C VAL A 710 29.13 -5.98 -10.26
N TRP A 711 30.09 -5.57 -9.44
CA TRP A 711 29.98 -5.66 -7.98
C TRP A 711 30.26 -4.33 -7.31
N THR A 712 29.29 -3.77 -6.59
CA THR A 712 29.48 -2.59 -5.73
C THR A 712 29.90 -3.01 -4.32
N VAL A 713 31.07 -2.57 -3.86
CA VAL A 713 31.58 -2.88 -2.52
C VAL A 713 31.10 -1.85 -1.51
N HIS A 714 30.08 -2.22 -0.73
CA HIS A 714 29.49 -1.35 0.31
C HIS A 714 30.21 -1.40 1.65
N ASN A 715 30.80 -2.55 1.97
CA ASN A 715 31.55 -2.79 3.20
C ASN A 715 32.74 -3.70 2.87
N VAL A 716 33.82 -3.55 3.63
CA VAL A 716 34.96 -4.47 3.56
C VAL A 716 34.54 -5.87 4.06
N ILE A 717 33.83 -5.89 5.18
CA ILE A 717 33.16 -7.04 5.79
C ILE A 717 31.86 -6.51 6.39
N SER A 718 30.79 -7.31 6.41
CA SER A 718 29.55 -6.94 7.10
C SER A 718 29.81 -6.53 8.56
N HIS A 719 29.19 -5.43 9.01
CA HIS A 719 29.42 -4.89 10.37
C HIS A 719 29.11 -5.88 11.51
N ASP A 720 28.30 -6.89 11.24
CA ASP A 720 27.85 -7.96 12.12
C ASP A 720 28.21 -9.36 11.59
N ALA A 721 29.29 -9.48 10.81
CA ALA A 721 29.73 -10.72 10.21
C ALA A 721 29.93 -11.85 11.25
N THR A 722 29.15 -12.92 11.09
CA THR A 722 29.23 -14.11 11.95
C THR A 722 30.38 -15.04 11.55
N PHE A 723 30.77 -15.04 10.27
CA PHE A 723 31.85 -15.88 9.72
C PHE A 723 32.83 -15.04 8.88
N PRO A 724 33.65 -14.17 9.51
CA PRO A 724 34.47 -13.18 8.79
C PRO A 724 35.35 -13.81 7.71
N GLU A 725 36.04 -14.92 8.05
CA GLU A 725 36.99 -15.55 7.12
C GLU A 725 36.33 -16.15 5.88
N LEU A 726 35.08 -16.59 6.01
CA LEU A 726 34.31 -17.11 4.88
C LEU A 726 33.80 -15.98 3.99
N GLU A 727 33.43 -14.84 4.58
CA GLU A 727 33.01 -13.64 3.85
C GLU A 727 34.19 -13.01 3.09
N ILE A 728 35.39 -13.00 3.68
CA ILE A 728 36.63 -12.57 3.01
C ILE A 728 36.96 -13.48 1.82
N ASP A 729 36.85 -14.81 1.95
CA ASP A 729 37.07 -15.73 0.83
C ASP A 729 36.04 -15.53 -0.30
N LEU A 730 34.76 -15.34 0.06
CA LEU A 730 33.71 -15.02 -0.88
C LEU A 730 34.01 -13.71 -1.63
N ALA A 731 34.37 -12.64 -0.92
CA ALA A 731 34.71 -11.33 -1.49
C ALA A 731 35.86 -11.43 -2.51
N ARG A 732 36.91 -12.20 -2.17
CA ARG A 732 38.04 -12.47 -3.08
C ARG A 732 37.57 -13.12 -4.38
N ARG A 733 36.77 -14.19 -4.29
CA ARG A 733 36.28 -14.93 -5.47
C ARG A 733 35.32 -14.09 -6.33
N ILE A 734 34.50 -13.23 -5.73
CA ILE A 734 33.65 -12.30 -6.47
C ILE A 734 34.52 -11.27 -7.22
N ALA A 735 35.56 -10.72 -6.59
CA ALA A 735 36.47 -9.78 -7.24
C ALA A 735 37.18 -10.38 -8.48
N GLU A 736 37.52 -11.67 -8.42
CA GLU A 736 38.08 -12.41 -9.57
C GLU A 736 37.07 -12.57 -10.71
N LEU A 737 35.81 -12.90 -10.40
CA LEU A 737 34.74 -13.14 -11.39
C LEU A 737 34.16 -11.86 -11.99
N ALA A 738 34.15 -10.75 -11.25
CA ALA A 738 33.57 -9.49 -11.70
C ALA A 738 34.29 -8.93 -12.93
N ASP A 739 33.54 -8.33 -13.85
CA ASP A 739 34.08 -7.50 -14.93
C ASP A 739 34.40 -6.09 -14.41
N VAL A 740 33.55 -5.56 -13.53
CA VAL A 740 33.68 -4.23 -12.93
C VAL A 740 33.47 -4.31 -11.42
N ILE A 741 34.38 -3.69 -10.66
CA ILE A 741 34.30 -3.53 -9.21
C ILE A 741 34.09 -2.05 -8.91
N HIS A 742 32.97 -1.71 -8.31
CA HIS A 742 32.56 -0.33 -8.06
C HIS A 742 32.72 0.06 -6.58
N LEU A 743 33.30 1.25 -6.35
CA LEU A 743 33.46 1.89 -5.04
C LEU A 743 32.92 3.32 -5.08
N HIS A 744 32.36 3.78 -3.97
CA HIS A 744 31.83 5.14 -3.87
C HIS A 744 32.85 6.23 -3.53
N SER A 745 34.06 5.85 -3.15
CA SER A 745 35.11 6.78 -2.76
C SER A 745 36.49 6.15 -2.94
N ALA A 746 37.43 6.92 -3.48
CA ALA A 746 38.81 6.49 -3.61
C ALA A 746 39.48 6.31 -2.24
N ALA A 747 39.04 7.07 -1.23
CA ALA A 747 39.52 6.95 0.15
C ALA A 747 39.20 5.59 0.80
N SER A 748 38.29 4.80 0.21
CA SER A 748 37.97 3.44 0.67
C SER A 748 38.96 2.37 0.19
N LEU A 749 39.77 2.67 -0.84
CA LEU A 749 40.67 1.68 -1.47
C LEU A 749 41.72 1.09 -0.52
N PRO A 750 42.43 1.89 0.32
CA PRO A 750 43.42 1.33 1.24
C PRO A 750 42.80 0.30 2.20
N GLU A 751 41.62 0.63 2.75
CA GLU A 751 40.92 -0.23 3.70
C GLU A 751 40.42 -1.55 3.07
N VAL A 752 39.96 -1.50 1.82
CA VAL A 752 39.54 -2.71 1.08
C VAL A 752 40.73 -3.59 0.75
N ARG A 753 41.83 -2.99 0.24
CA ARG A 753 43.05 -3.71 -0.16
C ARG A 753 43.79 -4.37 1.00
N GLU A 754 43.65 -3.83 2.21
CA GLU A 754 44.18 -4.45 3.43
C GLU A 754 43.50 -5.78 3.75
N THR A 755 42.25 -5.99 3.31
CA THR A 755 41.47 -7.20 3.63
C THR A 755 41.46 -8.23 2.51
N PHE A 756 41.31 -7.82 1.24
CA PHE A 756 41.35 -8.73 0.10
C PHE A 756 41.86 -8.04 -1.18
N HIS A 757 42.41 -8.84 -2.10
CA HIS A 757 42.92 -8.34 -3.37
C HIS A 757 41.78 -7.90 -4.30
N ILE A 758 41.91 -6.71 -4.88
CA ILE A 758 41.03 -6.17 -5.91
C ILE A 758 41.87 -5.72 -7.12
N PRO A 759 41.65 -6.27 -8.32
CA PRO A 759 42.44 -5.91 -9.51
C PRO A 759 42.22 -4.45 -9.91
N PRO A 760 43.27 -3.58 -9.93
CA PRO A 760 43.11 -2.14 -10.16
C PRO A 760 42.41 -1.78 -11.49
N GLU A 761 42.62 -2.57 -12.53
CA GLU A 761 42.05 -2.37 -13.86
C GLU A 761 40.52 -2.57 -13.92
N LYS A 762 39.97 -3.33 -12.96
CA LYS A 762 38.53 -3.56 -12.83
C LYS A 762 37.84 -2.53 -11.94
N VAL A 763 38.61 -1.74 -11.18
CA VAL A 763 38.06 -0.77 -10.24
C VAL A 763 37.50 0.44 -10.99
N ARG A 764 36.27 0.82 -10.66
CA ARG A 764 35.66 2.10 -11.04
C ARG A 764 35.20 2.80 -9.76
N VAL A 765 35.53 4.09 -9.65
CA VAL A 765 35.11 4.92 -8.52
C VAL A 765 34.08 5.91 -9.03
N SER A 766 32.89 5.92 -8.43
CA SER A 766 31.90 6.95 -8.72
C SER A 766 31.16 7.35 -7.43
N PRO A 767 31.02 8.64 -7.15
CA PRO A 767 30.55 9.12 -5.85
C PRO A 767 29.12 8.66 -5.54
N HIS A 768 28.82 8.53 -4.26
CA HIS A 768 27.42 8.39 -3.81
C HIS A 768 26.70 9.73 -4.06
N GLY A 769 25.55 9.68 -4.74
CA GLY A 769 24.82 10.89 -5.11
C GLY A 769 23.97 11.48 -3.98
N ASN A 770 23.51 12.72 -4.19
CA ASN A 770 22.70 13.51 -3.27
C ASN A 770 21.25 13.03 -3.20
N TYR A 771 20.49 13.57 -2.27
CA TYR A 771 19.09 13.19 -2.07
C TYR A 771 18.11 14.30 -2.44
N PHE A 772 18.51 15.27 -3.26
CA PHE A 772 17.59 16.31 -3.75
C PHE A 772 16.43 15.68 -4.53
N GLY A 773 15.20 16.03 -4.14
CA GLY A 773 13.98 15.48 -4.74
C GLY A 773 13.76 13.98 -4.49
N VAL A 774 14.56 13.34 -3.63
CA VAL A 774 14.44 11.90 -3.33
C VAL A 774 13.52 11.65 -2.15
N TYR A 775 13.73 12.40 -1.07
CA TYR A 775 12.83 12.41 0.08
C TYR A 775 11.86 13.58 -0.05
N PRO A 776 10.63 13.44 0.48
CA PRO A 776 9.76 14.56 0.79
C PRO A 776 10.55 15.70 1.43
N ASP A 777 10.46 16.89 0.85
CA ASP A 777 11.17 18.05 1.36
C ASP A 777 10.35 19.31 1.16
N TYR A 778 9.27 19.39 1.92
CA TYR A 778 8.26 20.40 1.69
C TYR A 778 7.67 20.98 2.96
N VAL A 779 8.05 20.44 4.12
CA VAL A 779 7.69 20.98 5.42
C VAL A 779 8.65 22.11 5.76
N THR A 780 8.12 23.26 6.19
CA THR A 780 8.94 24.37 6.68
C THR A 780 9.59 24.03 8.01
N ARG A 781 10.65 24.76 8.38
CA ARG A 781 11.32 24.56 9.68
C ARG A 781 10.35 24.77 10.85
N GLU A 782 9.51 25.79 10.74
CA GLU A 782 8.52 26.19 11.74
C GLU A 782 7.53 25.04 11.97
N THR A 783 6.90 24.56 10.88
CA THR A 783 5.95 23.44 10.93
C THR A 783 6.60 22.17 11.49
N ALA A 784 7.85 21.88 11.11
CA ALA A 784 8.57 20.70 11.60
C ALA A 784 8.84 20.79 13.11
N ARG A 785 9.23 21.97 13.61
CA ARG A 785 9.48 22.20 15.04
C ARG A 785 8.21 22.14 15.86
N GLU A 786 7.15 22.79 15.39
CA GLU A 786 5.83 22.73 16.01
C GLU A 786 5.33 21.28 16.11
N THR A 787 5.40 20.52 15.02
CA THR A 787 5.01 19.10 14.97
C THR A 787 5.79 18.23 15.97
N LEU A 788 7.05 18.57 16.25
CA LEU A 788 7.93 17.84 17.16
C LEU A 788 7.95 18.42 18.59
N GLY A 789 7.17 19.47 18.88
CA GLY A 789 7.14 20.14 20.18
C GLY A 789 8.46 20.85 20.55
N LEU A 790 9.13 21.43 19.56
CA LEU A 790 10.39 22.16 19.70
C LEU A 790 10.15 23.68 19.64
N ALA A 791 10.85 24.44 20.48
CA ALA A 791 10.74 25.90 20.47
C ALA A 791 11.52 26.53 19.29
N PRO A 792 11.11 27.70 18.78
CA PRO A 792 11.84 28.41 17.72
C PRO A 792 13.30 28.74 18.07
N ASP A 793 13.65 28.82 19.34
CA ASP A 793 14.99 29.16 19.83
C ASP A 793 15.77 27.96 20.38
N ASP A 794 15.21 26.74 20.39
CA ASP A 794 15.92 25.52 20.83
C ASP A 794 17.16 25.25 19.95
N ASP A 795 18.23 24.74 20.56
CA ASP A 795 19.43 24.25 19.87
C ASP A 795 19.29 22.76 19.54
N VAL A 796 18.98 22.44 18.28
CA VAL A 796 18.52 21.11 17.89
C VAL A 796 19.63 20.35 17.15
N ILE A 797 20.17 19.31 17.79
CA ILE A 797 21.20 18.42 17.24
C ILE A 797 20.54 17.12 16.75
N LEU A 798 20.78 16.73 15.49
CA LEU A 798 20.21 15.53 14.89
C LEU A 798 21.24 14.41 14.67
N PHE A 799 20.89 13.20 15.12
CA PHE A 799 21.41 11.95 14.58
C PHE A 799 20.29 11.23 13.83
N ALA A 800 20.49 10.91 12.54
CA ALA A 800 19.51 10.22 11.71
C ALA A 800 20.04 8.91 11.09
N GLY A 801 19.29 7.82 11.26
CA GLY A 801 19.58 6.49 10.70
C GLY A 801 19.55 5.36 11.72
N GLN A 802 19.79 4.13 11.28
CA GLN A 802 19.83 2.97 12.18
C GLN A 802 20.91 3.12 13.25
N VAL A 803 20.54 2.98 14.52
CA VAL A 803 21.45 3.11 15.66
C VAL A 803 22.10 1.77 15.95
N ARG A 804 23.31 1.57 15.41
CA ARG A 804 24.17 0.40 15.63
C ARG A 804 25.45 0.77 16.41
N PRO A 805 26.15 -0.18 17.03
CA PRO A 805 27.33 0.12 17.85
C PRO A 805 28.39 0.99 17.14
N TYR A 806 28.69 0.69 15.87
CA TYR A 806 29.68 1.44 15.08
C TYR A 806 29.25 2.88 14.74
N LYS A 807 27.97 3.22 14.91
CA LYS A 807 27.44 4.57 14.64
C LYS A 807 27.76 5.55 15.76
N GLY A 808 28.24 5.07 16.91
CA GLY A 808 28.82 5.90 17.97
C GLY A 808 27.86 6.76 18.78
N VAL A 809 26.54 6.49 18.74
CA VAL A 809 25.52 7.26 19.49
C VAL A 809 25.82 7.31 20.99
N GLY A 810 26.42 6.27 21.57
CA GLY A 810 26.85 6.32 22.98
C GLY A 810 27.86 7.44 23.27
N ARG A 811 28.80 7.70 22.36
CA ARG A 811 29.76 8.82 22.47
C ARG A 811 29.06 10.17 22.29
N LEU A 812 28.08 10.24 21.40
CA LEU A 812 27.27 11.44 21.18
C LEU A 812 26.49 11.84 22.44
N VAL A 813 25.82 10.88 23.09
CA VAL A 813 25.08 11.17 24.34
C VAL A 813 26.01 11.68 25.43
N THR A 814 27.22 11.10 25.56
CA THR A 814 28.24 11.60 26.51
C THR A 814 28.67 13.03 26.20
N ALA A 815 28.88 13.39 24.92
CA ALA A 815 29.20 14.76 24.53
C ALA A 815 28.01 15.71 24.78
N PHE A 816 26.79 15.28 24.47
CA PHE A 816 25.58 16.06 24.67
C PHE A 816 25.33 16.45 26.12
N ARG A 817 25.67 15.58 27.08
CA ARG A 817 25.61 15.91 28.51
C ARG A 817 26.42 17.14 28.88
N GLN A 818 27.60 17.29 28.28
CA GLN A 818 28.46 18.45 28.52
C GLN A 818 27.97 19.69 27.77
N ILE A 819 27.32 19.52 26.61
CA ILE A 819 26.64 20.62 25.92
C ILE A 819 25.47 21.13 26.77
N LEU A 820 24.69 20.24 27.37
CA LEU A 820 23.51 20.62 28.15
C LEU A 820 23.84 21.43 29.40
N THR A 821 25.04 21.27 29.98
CA THR A 821 25.51 22.12 31.09
C THR A 821 25.81 23.55 30.66
N GLU A 822 26.15 23.78 29.38
CA GLU A 822 26.50 25.08 28.82
C GLU A 822 25.30 25.73 28.10
N ARG A 823 24.45 24.91 27.49
CA ARG A 823 23.29 25.32 26.68
C ARG A 823 22.03 24.60 27.17
N PRO A 824 21.33 25.12 28.20
CA PRO A 824 20.17 24.46 28.79
C PRO A 824 18.99 24.24 27.82
N LYS A 825 18.94 24.98 26.70
CA LYS A 825 17.94 24.86 25.63
C LYS A 825 18.31 23.81 24.56
N ALA A 826 19.45 23.13 24.69
CA ALA A 826 19.84 22.12 23.73
C ALA A 826 18.92 20.88 23.76
N LYS A 827 18.59 20.39 22.57
CA LYS A 827 17.79 19.19 22.30
C LYS A 827 18.59 18.25 21.41
N LEU A 828 18.58 16.96 21.74
CA LEU A 828 19.19 15.91 20.91
C LEU A 828 18.09 15.03 20.34
N MET A 829 17.98 14.99 19.02
CA MET A 829 17.08 14.07 18.30
C MET A 829 17.85 12.86 17.80
N ILE A 830 17.40 11.66 18.18
CA ILE A 830 17.91 10.37 17.71
C ILE A 830 16.80 9.71 16.89
N ALA A 831 16.87 9.92 15.57
CA ALA A 831 15.86 9.55 14.60
C ALA A 831 16.25 8.23 13.89
N GLY A 832 15.72 7.10 14.38
CA GLY A 832 15.88 5.80 13.73
C GLY A 832 15.82 4.58 14.67
N ALA A 833 15.76 3.40 14.07
CA ALA A 833 15.61 2.13 14.80
C ALA A 833 16.87 1.81 15.60
N MET A 834 16.71 1.39 16.86
CA MET A 834 17.85 1.10 17.72
C MET A 834 18.13 -0.39 17.87
N HIS A 835 19.40 -0.73 17.76
CA HIS A 835 19.86 -2.03 18.21
C HIS A 835 19.73 -2.11 19.74
N HIS A 836 19.06 -3.15 20.24
CA HIS A 836 18.58 -3.35 21.63
C HIS A 836 19.56 -3.01 22.78
N LYS A 837 20.86 -2.90 22.51
CA LYS A 837 21.95 -2.65 23.46
C LYS A 837 22.45 -1.21 23.54
N VAL A 838 22.09 -0.29 22.63
CA VAL A 838 22.83 0.99 22.49
C VAL A 838 22.47 2.02 23.57
N LEU A 839 21.20 2.41 23.73
CA LEU A 839 20.81 3.36 24.78
C LEU A 839 20.66 2.73 26.17
N ARG A 840 20.25 1.46 26.23
CA ARG A 840 20.11 0.71 27.50
C ARG A 840 21.43 0.54 28.25
N ASN A 841 22.58 0.54 27.56
CA ASN A 841 23.90 0.32 28.15
C ASN A 841 24.73 1.59 28.35
N LEU A 842 24.11 2.78 28.32
CA LEU A 842 24.79 4.01 28.73
C LEU A 842 25.17 3.89 30.21
N LYS A 843 26.48 3.96 30.51
CA LYS A 843 27.00 4.07 31.88
C LYS A 843 27.24 5.55 32.16
N PRO A 844 26.40 6.32 32.89
CA PRO A 844 25.15 6.02 33.63
C PRO A 844 23.85 6.22 32.83
N ALA A 845 22.73 5.73 33.40
CA ALA A 845 21.37 5.93 32.86
C ALA A 845 21.00 7.41 32.75
N LEU A 846 20.06 7.73 31.85
CA LEU A 846 19.60 9.10 31.64
C LEU A 846 18.74 9.60 32.81
N THR A 847 19.05 10.79 33.34
CA THR A 847 18.21 11.49 34.32
C THR A 847 16.86 11.88 33.70
N ARG A 848 15.87 12.26 34.52
CA ARG A 848 14.57 12.74 34.02
C ARG A 848 14.74 14.00 33.16
N ALA A 849 15.52 14.97 33.63
CA ALA A 849 15.82 16.19 32.89
C ALA A 849 16.55 15.92 31.57
N GLU A 850 17.47 14.95 31.52
CA GLU A 850 18.12 14.53 30.27
C GLU A 850 17.13 13.88 29.29
N ARG A 851 16.18 13.07 29.79
CA ARG A 851 15.14 12.45 28.96
C ARG A 851 14.22 13.49 28.31
N ASP A 852 13.89 14.56 29.03
CA ASP A 852 13.07 15.66 28.50
C ASP A 852 13.82 16.49 27.41
N ARG A 853 15.12 16.24 27.23
CA ARG A 853 16.00 16.89 26.25
C ARG A 853 16.46 15.98 25.12
N ILE A 854 16.23 14.66 25.23
CA ILE A 854 16.61 13.67 24.22
C ILE A 854 15.34 13.06 23.61
N LEU A 855 15.03 13.45 22.38
CA LEU A 855 13.91 12.91 21.62
C LEU A 855 14.41 11.68 20.84
N ALA A 856 13.89 10.50 21.15
CA ALA A 856 14.31 9.24 20.55
C ALA A 856 13.11 8.47 19.99
N THR A 857 13.16 8.10 18.72
CA THR A 857 12.04 7.41 18.07
C THR A 857 12.04 5.90 18.31
N ASP A 858 13.22 5.27 18.36
CA ASP A 858 13.42 3.82 18.54
C ASP A 858 12.65 2.93 17.54
N ARG A 859 12.52 3.42 16.31
CA ARG A 859 11.85 2.70 15.21
C ARG A 859 12.34 3.20 13.85
N PHE A 860 12.04 2.42 12.81
CA PHE A 860 12.23 2.89 11.45
C PHE A 860 11.30 4.08 11.19
N LEU A 861 11.82 5.11 10.49
CA LEU A 861 11.08 6.31 10.13
C LEU A 861 10.78 6.26 8.64
N ASP A 862 9.56 6.64 8.28
CA ASP A 862 9.17 6.69 6.88
C ASP A 862 9.69 7.92 6.16
N GLU A 863 9.74 7.85 4.83
CA GLU A 863 10.28 8.94 4.00
C GLU A 863 9.61 10.30 4.31
N PRO A 864 8.27 10.41 4.46
CA PRO A 864 7.63 11.67 4.82
C PRO A 864 7.90 12.13 6.26
N GLU A 865 8.15 11.18 7.17
CA GLU A 865 8.47 11.48 8.55
C GLU A 865 9.87 12.07 8.70
N LEU A 866 10.81 11.55 7.91
CA LEU A 866 12.21 11.86 7.99
C LEU A 866 12.47 13.37 7.82
N GLN A 867 11.74 14.03 6.92
CA GLN A 867 11.87 15.46 6.64
C GLN A 867 11.60 16.33 7.89
N LEU A 868 10.72 15.91 8.80
CA LEU A 868 10.43 16.65 10.04
C LEU A 868 11.70 16.78 10.89
N PHE A 869 12.44 15.68 11.05
CA PHE A 869 13.66 15.66 11.84
C PHE A 869 14.76 16.49 11.19
N PHE A 870 14.95 16.38 9.87
CA PHE A 870 15.96 17.14 9.15
C PHE A 870 15.63 18.65 9.14
N ARG A 871 14.38 19.04 8.88
CA ARG A 871 13.98 20.45 8.84
C ARG A 871 13.96 21.13 10.20
N ALA A 872 13.68 20.41 11.28
CA ALA A 872 13.69 20.95 12.63
C ALA A 872 15.10 21.19 13.20
N ALA A 873 16.11 20.47 12.72
CA ALA A 873 17.47 20.48 13.26
C ALA A 873 18.28 21.73 12.89
N ASP A 874 19.18 22.17 13.76
CA ASP A 874 20.20 23.20 13.46
C ASP A 874 21.45 22.57 12.81
N LEU A 875 21.83 21.36 13.24
CA LEU A 875 22.99 20.63 12.73
C LEU A 875 22.80 19.11 12.84
N ALA A 876 23.57 18.36 12.05
CA ALA A 876 23.61 16.90 12.09
C ALA A 876 24.95 16.37 12.60
N VAL A 877 24.96 15.17 13.18
CA VAL A 877 26.17 14.53 13.71
C VAL A 877 26.16 13.03 13.50
N PHE A 878 27.28 12.50 12.97
CA PHE A 878 27.44 11.09 12.68
C PHE A 878 28.80 10.56 13.18
N PRO A 879 28.92 10.19 14.47
CA PRO A 879 30.19 9.87 15.10
C PRO A 879 30.60 8.41 14.86
N TYR A 880 30.81 8.06 13.59
CA TYR A 880 31.15 6.70 13.15
C TYR A 880 32.46 6.18 13.75
N SER A 881 32.59 4.86 13.88
CA SER A 881 33.88 4.20 14.17
C SER A 881 34.51 3.59 12.93
N ARG A 882 33.71 3.07 11.99
CA ARG A 882 34.16 2.46 10.72
C ARG A 882 33.02 2.47 9.71
N ILE A 883 33.25 3.00 8.51
CA ILE A 883 32.27 3.02 7.40
C ILE A 883 32.98 3.32 6.08
N LEU A 884 32.53 2.74 4.97
CA LEU A 884 33.02 3.11 3.63
C LEU A 884 32.17 4.24 3.01
N THR A 885 30.85 4.11 3.11
CA THR A 885 29.89 5.04 2.48
C THR A 885 28.78 5.42 3.45
N SER A 886 28.38 6.70 3.48
CA SER A 886 27.38 7.23 4.41
C SER A 886 26.26 8.01 3.72
N GLY A 887 25.19 7.31 3.34
CA GLY A 887 23.97 7.96 2.83
C GLY A 887 23.39 8.99 3.82
N SER A 888 23.44 8.76 5.13
CA SER A 888 22.97 9.72 6.15
C SER A 888 23.71 11.07 6.12
N LEU A 889 25.01 11.05 5.78
CA LEU A 889 25.81 12.28 5.68
C LEU A 889 25.32 13.10 4.49
N VAL A 890 25.25 12.47 3.32
CA VAL A 890 24.83 13.12 2.08
C VAL A 890 23.37 13.60 2.18
N LEU A 891 22.52 12.84 2.87
CA LEU A 891 21.14 13.23 3.16
C LEU A 891 21.07 14.48 4.02
N ALA A 892 21.85 14.56 5.11
CA ALA A 892 21.90 15.76 5.94
C ALA A 892 22.30 17.01 5.14
N LEU A 893 23.32 16.88 4.29
CA LEU A 893 23.76 17.98 3.42
C LEU A 893 22.68 18.36 2.38
N SER A 894 21.93 17.38 1.88
CA SER A 894 20.81 17.63 0.93
C SER A 894 19.67 18.42 1.57
N PHE A 895 19.49 18.33 2.89
CA PHE A 895 18.57 19.18 3.67
C PHE A 895 19.21 20.50 4.15
N GLY A 896 20.47 20.76 3.79
CA GLY A 896 21.21 21.94 4.19
C GLY A 896 21.66 21.94 5.65
N LEU A 897 21.84 20.77 6.27
CA LEU A 897 22.33 20.67 7.64
C LEU A 897 23.86 20.62 7.68
N PRO A 898 24.52 21.56 8.36
CA PRO A 898 25.93 21.46 8.68
C PRO A 898 26.20 20.21 9.51
N THR A 899 27.26 19.45 9.18
CA THR A 899 27.44 18.11 9.73
C THR A 899 28.79 17.90 10.44
N VAL A 900 28.78 17.20 11.59
CA VAL A 900 30.00 16.75 12.30
C VAL A 900 30.25 15.26 12.07
N VAL A 901 31.42 14.89 11.54
CA VAL A 901 31.81 13.50 11.25
C VAL A 901 33.29 13.22 11.56
N PRO A 902 33.67 11.97 11.87
CA PRO A 902 35.08 11.59 11.96
C PRO A 902 35.69 11.37 10.56
N ARG A 903 37.02 11.46 10.43
CA ARG A 903 37.78 11.12 9.22
C ARG A 903 37.85 9.60 8.98
N VAL A 904 36.90 9.03 8.25
CA VAL A 904 36.81 7.59 7.91
C VAL A 904 36.09 7.39 6.57
N GLY A 905 36.60 6.47 5.73
CA GLY A 905 36.01 6.20 4.41
C GLY A 905 35.79 7.48 3.59
N MET A 906 34.58 7.66 3.05
CA MET A 906 34.25 8.85 2.23
C MET A 906 34.15 10.18 2.99
N THR A 907 34.10 10.20 4.33
CA THR A 907 33.69 11.42 5.07
C THR A 907 34.65 12.60 4.89
N GLY A 908 35.95 12.33 4.83
CA GLY A 908 36.97 13.34 4.54
C GLY A 908 36.84 13.89 3.12
N GLU A 909 36.69 12.99 2.14
CA GLU A 909 36.45 13.37 0.74
C GLU A 909 35.22 14.28 0.59
N VAL A 910 34.16 14.04 1.37
CA VAL A 910 32.91 14.82 1.31
C VAL A 910 33.00 16.17 2.02
N LEU A 911 33.72 16.31 3.13
CA LEU A 911 33.62 17.52 3.97
C LEU A 911 34.92 18.31 4.16
N ASP A 912 36.09 17.73 3.92
CA ASP A 912 37.35 18.44 4.15
C ASP A 912 37.47 19.70 3.29
N GLY A 913 37.95 20.79 3.91
CA GLY A 913 38.14 22.06 3.23
C GLY A 913 36.86 22.82 2.90
N THR A 914 35.70 22.41 3.43
CA THR A 914 34.40 23.05 3.19
C THR A 914 33.87 23.74 4.46
N ASP A 915 32.99 24.74 4.29
CA ASP A 915 32.24 25.35 5.41
C ASP A 915 30.95 24.57 5.76
N ALA A 916 30.71 23.43 5.10
CA ALA A 916 29.52 22.59 5.23
C ALA A 916 29.50 21.71 6.49
N GLY A 917 30.57 21.69 7.28
CA GLY A 917 30.67 20.82 8.43
C GLY A 917 32.07 20.77 9.02
N ILE A 918 32.27 19.83 9.95
CA ILE A 918 33.56 19.60 10.60
C ILE A 918 33.93 18.12 10.53
N VAL A 919 35.10 17.85 9.96
CA VAL A 919 35.75 16.54 9.99
C VAL A 919 36.74 16.53 11.16
N TYR A 920 36.57 15.59 12.09
CA TYR A 920 37.46 15.45 13.25
C TYR A 920 38.27 14.16 13.21
N ASP A 921 39.44 14.18 13.83
CA ASP A 921 40.23 12.97 14.03
C ASP A 921 39.72 12.21 15.27
N SER A 922 39.22 11.00 15.05
CA SER A 922 38.69 10.15 16.09
C SER A 922 39.73 9.62 17.09
N SER A 923 41.03 9.75 16.78
CA SER A 923 42.13 9.42 17.69
C SER A 923 42.25 10.41 18.85
N HIS A 924 41.79 11.65 18.67
CA HIS A 924 41.90 12.72 19.66
C HIS A 924 40.71 12.70 20.63
N LYS A 925 41.00 12.60 21.94
CA LYS A 925 39.96 12.64 22.99
C LYS A 925 39.28 14.01 23.01
N GLY A 926 37.94 14.01 23.06
CA GLY A 926 37.13 15.24 23.12
C GLY A 926 36.86 15.91 21.78
N ALA A 927 37.45 15.44 20.68
CA ALA A 927 37.31 16.08 19.36
C ALA A 927 35.85 16.22 18.89
N LEU A 928 35.01 15.20 19.14
CA LEU A 928 33.58 15.26 18.85
C LEU A 928 32.88 16.42 19.58
N LEU A 929 33.17 16.61 20.86
CA LEU A 929 32.56 17.66 21.68
C LEU A 929 33.01 19.04 21.21
N SER A 930 34.31 19.23 20.96
CA SER A 930 34.83 20.51 20.47
C SER A 930 34.19 20.88 19.13
N SER A 931 34.04 19.92 18.21
CA SER A 931 33.40 20.17 16.92
C SER A 931 31.91 20.56 17.06
N LEU A 932 31.17 19.91 17.96
CA LEU A 932 29.78 20.27 18.25
C LEU A 932 29.68 21.70 18.83
N ARG A 933 30.55 22.06 19.77
CA ARG A 933 30.61 23.43 20.33
C ARG A 933 30.88 24.45 19.24
N THR A 934 31.82 24.19 18.34
CA THR A 934 32.14 25.09 17.24
C THR A 934 30.95 25.35 16.34
N LEU A 935 30.20 24.33 15.91
CA LEU A 935 29.01 24.55 15.08
C LEU A 935 27.86 25.21 15.85
N LEU A 936 27.66 24.90 17.12
CA LEU A 936 26.64 25.57 17.93
C LEU A 936 26.94 27.06 18.14
N ALA A 937 28.21 27.43 18.34
CA ALA A 937 28.62 28.83 18.48
C ALA A 937 28.32 29.66 17.21
N ARG A 938 28.35 29.03 16.02
CA ARG A 938 27.96 29.69 14.76
C ARG A 938 26.49 30.06 14.71
N LYS A 939 25.65 29.44 15.53
CA LYS A 939 24.24 29.86 15.66
C LYS A 939 24.15 31.20 16.39
N ASP A 940 24.99 31.40 17.40
CA ASP A 940 24.98 32.61 18.21
C ASP A 940 25.48 33.84 17.43
N ASP A 941 26.45 33.65 16.54
CA ASP A 941 26.99 34.72 15.68
C ASP A 941 26.27 34.88 14.33
N GLY A 942 25.23 34.07 14.08
CA GLY A 942 24.44 34.09 12.85
C GLY A 942 25.12 33.43 11.63
N SER A 943 26.35 32.94 11.75
CA SER A 943 27.09 32.33 10.63
C SER A 943 26.66 30.89 10.30
N LEU A 944 25.78 30.27 11.09
CA LEU A 944 25.23 28.94 10.80
C LEU A 944 24.47 28.89 9.48
N ALA A 945 23.79 29.99 9.10
CA ALA A 945 23.11 30.09 7.81
C ALA A 945 24.08 29.91 6.62
N ARG A 946 25.28 30.49 6.71
CA ARG A 946 26.34 30.30 5.70
C ARG A 946 26.82 28.86 5.62
N ALA A 947 26.93 28.19 6.78
CA ALA A 947 27.27 26.76 6.82
C ALA A 947 26.16 25.90 6.20
N SER A 948 24.89 26.27 6.38
CA SER A 948 23.75 25.60 5.74
C SER A 948 23.75 25.78 4.22
N GLU A 949 24.03 26.98 3.72
CA GLU A 949 24.21 27.24 2.29
C GLU A 949 25.38 26.44 1.71
N ALA A 950 26.51 26.39 2.44
CA ALA A 950 27.66 25.58 2.05
C ALA A 950 27.33 24.08 2.04
N ALA A 951 26.49 23.59 2.96
CA ALA A 951 26.02 22.21 2.98
C ALA A 951 25.17 21.88 1.74
N LEU A 952 24.24 22.76 1.36
CA LEU A 952 23.45 22.60 0.13
C LEU A 952 24.34 22.63 -1.12
N ALA A 953 25.26 23.60 -1.20
CA ALA A 953 26.21 23.70 -2.31
C ALA A 953 27.05 22.43 -2.43
N ARG A 954 27.59 21.94 -1.32
CA ARG A 954 28.38 20.71 -1.30
C ARG A 954 27.57 19.49 -1.70
N ALA A 955 26.32 19.36 -1.26
CA ALA A 955 25.44 18.28 -1.71
C ALA A 955 25.22 18.30 -3.23
N ARG A 956 25.08 19.48 -3.85
CA ARG A 956 24.88 19.62 -5.31
C ARG A 956 26.07 19.14 -6.14
N GLU A 957 27.27 19.14 -5.57
CA GLU A 957 28.47 18.61 -6.24
C GLU A 957 28.46 17.07 -6.31
N TYR A 958 27.74 16.41 -5.41
CA TYR A 958 27.56 14.96 -5.39
C TYR A 958 26.33 14.55 -6.17
N GLU A 959 26.28 14.81 -7.48
CA GLU A 959 25.21 14.29 -8.33
C GLU A 959 25.32 12.76 -8.50
N TRP A 960 24.18 12.08 -8.68
CA TRP A 960 24.21 10.64 -8.98
C TRP A 960 24.92 10.40 -10.31
N PRO A 961 25.91 9.50 -10.38
CA PRO A 961 26.53 9.13 -11.65
C PRO A 961 25.54 8.39 -12.54
N ASP A 962 25.75 8.46 -13.86
CA ASP A 962 25.06 7.56 -14.77
C ASP A 962 25.80 6.21 -14.78
N LEU A 963 25.22 5.17 -14.17
CA LEU A 963 25.81 3.84 -14.19
C LEU A 963 25.88 3.24 -15.60
N GLY A 964 24.98 3.67 -16.49
CA GLY A 964 25.00 3.28 -17.89
C GLY A 964 26.30 3.69 -18.58
N GLU A 965 26.78 4.89 -18.28
CA GLU A 965 28.05 5.41 -18.81
C GLU A 965 29.26 4.94 -18.01
N THR A 966 29.15 4.89 -16.68
CA THR A 966 30.30 4.69 -15.78
C THR A 966 30.64 3.22 -15.54
N LEU A 967 29.64 2.35 -15.47
CA LEU A 967 29.83 0.93 -15.14
C LEU A 967 29.45 -0.02 -16.27
N TYR A 968 28.43 0.30 -17.06
CA TYR A 968 27.88 -0.62 -18.06
C TYR A 968 28.39 -0.37 -19.48
N ALA A 969 28.92 0.83 -19.75
CA ALA A 969 29.50 1.15 -21.04
C ALA A 969 30.68 0.21 -21.35
N GLY A 970 30.61 -0.46 -22.50
CA GLY A 970 31.63 -1.43 -22.94
C GLY A 970 31.45 -2.86 -22.42
N LEU A 971 30.42 -3.14 -21.62
CA LEU A 971 30.06 -4.50 -21.18
C LEU A 971 29.20 -5.27 -22.21
#